data_AF-A0A6G9AML6-F1
#
_entry.id   AF-A0A6G9AML6-F1
#
_cell.length_a   1.000
_cell.length_b   1.000
_cell.length_c   1.000
_cell.angle_alpha   90.00
_cell.angle_beta   90.00
_cell.angle_gamma   90.00
#
_symmetry.space_group_name_H-M   'P 1'
#
loop_
_entity.id
_entity.type
_entity.pdbx_description
1 polymer ?
#
loop_
_entity_poly.entity_id
_entity_poly.type
_entity_poly.pdbx_seq_one_letter_code
_entity_poly.pdbx_strand_id
1 'polypeptide(L)'
;MSLARYTFLPWLRRGIANQLTQGATTSRAQLDVSLTVNGDTAHPITKTVSLIGPGDVVGINQQMIVRTEPRNLITDFEPNYLAFVEFYDEDFPWRYTPDRVQNNHRLSPWIALVVLKETEFTDVNTGNRPLPAISIKAARNDVLPPPADTWAWAHVHLNEPIDHPGNQPNLTQLDNLLRNSPDRGISRLMCPRHLEPNTAYHAFLVPAFEIGRKAGLGESVNDSDPALTMSWAKDETGEKEYPVYYRWFFRTGVGGDFESLVRLLQPRDMDKRVGIRDMDMQAPGFGIGAISVQPDNTVGLEGALLAPTTERKPNYPFDSVSDFPEKVKPIINLSEDVREANGSTDPVITPPLYGKWHALISRLSLESDEQNWVHELNQDPRYRVPAGMGTLVVQKNQEDYMRKAWQQIGDVLSANQKIRFSQLAMLTSIQLHQKHLASLDDTLRLALTGQLHKKVRNGATTVHFQVQQSLLPVASVSGAFRKLVRPRGLMAKRLEMSTPVRSFTSLIQGMNTGKLTAAPAKVVPPEAQTLPAEIGKQLDYSADAVKNIGARGNFKILLPGQTQAPIIRRINRDNAVAKVFRTALTNLHEVMVEQVMPPPVRQPAGINVISQTLMNALNPLNTFPVRVLPGIIQGTGIVPKLDRVMAYPDIRDAMYEPLVAINKEFFVPNLNLILPNTLSLMVTNQPFIEAYMVGLNHEFMRELLWREYPTDQRGTPFRQFWKPIGDTQTAALPPKVQAEKQKDIPPINEWLLNAPEKIHLGDHNHRLTEVEDGLLVLVIRGDLLKRYPNTVIYAQQAQWGTEPDSLNRLVLVDTTGQAVADGVHIKNPIYKAQIDPDLHFIGFDLSIPQAKGDVKEETAAEKQRLGNNNLGWFFVIQQVPGEPRFGLDDEAVTNPSPQKWDNLSWNTLGNTQGVIDMSKPFVQSLTGQNPDAVDWNTQSADLAYILFQKPVMVAVHAREMLKNLVAP
;
A
#
# COMPACT_ATOMS: atom_id res chain seq x y z
N MET A 1 -13.69 13.97 2.36
CA MET A 1 -13.02 15.25 2.70
C MET A 1 -14.10 16.28 2.98
N SER A 2 -14.35 16.59 4.25
CA SER A 2 -15.07 17.81 4.60
C SER A 2 -14.21 19.01 4.20
N LEU A 3 -14.81 20.04 3.62
CA LEU A 3 -14.13 21.32 3.39
C LEU A 3 -13.48 21.81 4.69
N ALA A 4 -12.23 22.27 4.61
CA ALA A 4 -11.56 22.90 5.75
C ALA A 4 -12.34 24.14 6.17
N ARG A 5 -12.64 24.27 7.47
CA ARG A 5 -13.33 25.42 8.05
C ARG A 5 -12.36 26.19 8.94
N TYR A 6 -12.16 27.45 8.61
CA TYR A 6 -11.25 28.34 9.33
C TYR A 6 -12.03 29.32 10.19
N THR A 7 -11.44 29.77 11.30
CA THR A 7 -11.92 30.93 12.06
C THR A 7 -10.80 31.96 12.18
N PHE A 8 -11.13 33.22 11.90
CA PHE A 8 -10.23 34.36 12.06
C PHE A 8 -10.65 35.19 13.29
N LEU A 9 -9.69 35.51 14.17
CA LEU A 9 -9.91 36.44 15.28
C LEU A 9 -9.04 37.68 15.10
N PRO A 10 -9.52 38.88 15.46
CA PRO A 10 -8.79 40.11 15.16
C PRO A 10 -7.48 40.22 15.96
N TRP A 11 -7.46 39.71 17.18
CA TRP A 11 -6.29 39.62 18.04
C TRP A 11 -6.49 38.56 19.11
N LEU A 12 -5.39 38.07 19.68
CA LEU A 12 -5.38 37.35 20.94
C LEU A 12 -4.28 37.94 21.82
N ARG A 13 -4.55 38.09 23.11
CA ARG A 13 -3.56 38.49 24.10
C ARG A 13 -3.76 37.66 25.35
N ARG A 14 -2.67 37.14 25.92
CA ARG A 14 -2.70 36.32 27.14
C ARG A 14 -2.11 37.10 28.32
N GLY A 15 -2.54 36.73 29.53
CA GLY A 15 -1.98 37.24 30.78
C GLY A 15 -2.45 38.64 31.19
N ILE A 16 -1.62 39.30 32.02
CA ILE A 16 -1.98 40.51 32.77
C ILE A 16 -2.18 41.76 31.88
N ALA A 17 -1.60 41.77 30.67
CA ALA A 17 -1.73 42.87 29.71
C ALA A 17 -3.18 43.07 29.19
N ASN A 18 -4.08 42.11 29.44
CA ASN A 18 -5.51 42.26 29.17
C ASN A 18 -6.22 43.20 30.17
N GLN A 19 -5.59 43.51 31.30
CA GLN A 19 -6.16 44.39 32.34
C GLN A 19 -5.83 45.88 32.11
N LEU A 20 -5.17 46.22 30.99
CA LEU A 20 -4.85 47.60 30.65
C LEU A 20 -6.12 48.40 30.34
N THR A 21 -6.37 49.45 31.12
CA THR A 21 -7.52 50.36 30.96
C THR A 21 -7.20 51.58 30.10
N GLN A 22 -5.92 51.89 29.93
CA GLN A 22 -5.37 52.99 29.13
C GLN A 22 -4.08 52.56 28.42
N GLY A 23 -3.75 53.20 27.31
CA GLY A 23 -2.47 53.00 26.63
C GLY A 23 -1.31 53.63 27.39
N ALA A 24 -0.09 53.14 27.14
CA ALA A 24 1.11 53.64 27.80
C ALA A 24 1.40 55.11 27.45
N THR A 25 1.59 55.93 28.49
CA THR A 25 1.99 57.34 28.38
C THR A 25 3.51 57.54 28.52
N THR A 26 4.22 56.50 28.96
CA THR A 26 5.67 56.42 29.15
C THR A 26 6.23 55.24 28.34
N SER A 27 7.52 54.93 28.44
CA SER A 27 8.18 53.88 27.66
C SER A 27 7.60 52.47 27.86
N ARG A 28 6.90 52.24 28.97
CA ARG A 28 6.25 50.97 29.33
C ARG A 28 4.80 51.18 29.74
N ALA A 29 3.96 50.20 29.43
CA ALA A 29 2.61 50.13 29.98
C ALA A 29 2.67 49.85 31.48
N GLN A 30 1.81 50.51 32.25
CA GLN A 30 1.75 50.37 33.70
C GLN A 30 0.37 49.90 34.13
N LEU A 31 0.33 49.05 35.16
CA LEU A 31 -0.89 48.53 35.77
C LEU A 31 -0.79 48.58 37.29
N ASP A 32 -1.87 48.95 37.95
CA ASP A 32 -2.00 48.82 39.39
C ASP A 32 -2.41 47.40 39.77
N VAL A 33 -1.52 46.69 40.47
CA VAL A 33 -1.77 45.36 41.02
C VAL A 33 -2.08 45.49 42.51
N SER A 34 -3.29 45.09 42.88
CA SER A 34 -3.76 45.08 44.27
C SER A 34 -3.66 43.69 44.86
N LEU A 35 -2.98 43.56 46.00
CA LEU A 35 -2.76 42.29 46.69
C LEU A 35 -3.36 42.37 48.10
N THR A 36 -4.21 41.41 48.45
CA THR A 36 -4.78 41.28 49.79
C THR A 36 -3.91 40.33 50.63
N VAL A 37 -3.37 40.84 51.73
CA VAL A 37 -2.52 40.05 52.64
C VAL A 37 -3.36 39.61 53.83
N ASN A 38 -3.27 38.33 54.21
CA ASN A 38 -4.03 37.73 55.33
C ASN A 38 -5.56 37.86 55.24
N GLY A 39 -6.12 38.04 54.04
CA GLY A 39 -7.55 38.17 53.84
C GLY A 39 -8.14 39.53 54.22
N ASP A 40 -7.31 40.54 54.51
CA ASP A 40 -7.79 41.91 54.69
C ASP A 40 -8.20 42.52 53.34
N THR A 41 -9.49 42.45 53.03
CA THR A 41 -10.10 43.05 51.84
C THR A 41 -10.39 44.54 52.01
N ALA A 42 -10.30 45.08 53.24
CA ALA A 42 -10.56 46.49 53.51
C ALA A 42 -9.35 47.37 53.17
N HIS A 43 -8.12 46.82 53.21
CA HIS A 43 -6.88 47.55 52.93
C HIS A 43 -5.97 46.80 51.94
N PRO A 44 -6.35 46.68 50.65
CA PRO A 44 -5.48 46.06 49.65
C PRO A 44 -4.20 46.88 49.46
N ILE A 45 -3.06 46.19 49.32
CA ILE A 45 -1.79 46.83 48.98
C ILE A 45 -1.74 46.97 47.46
N THR A 46 -1.83 48.19 46.96
CA THR A 46 -1.70 48.48 45.53
C THR A 46 -0.27 48.86 45.17
N LYS A 47 0.27 48.22 44.13
CA LYS A 47 1.57 48.55 43.54
C LYS A 47 1.43 48.70 42.03
N THR A 48 1.92 49.82 41.50
CA THR A 48 2.06 50.02 40.06
C THR A 48 3.24 49.20 39.55
N VAL A 49 2.97 48.30 38.61
CA VAL A 49 3.98 47.47 37.94
C VAL A 49 4.10 47.88 36.48
N SER A 50 5.32 47.87 35.95
CA SER A 50 5.58 48.07 34.53
C SER A 50 5.58 46.74 33.79
N LEU A 51 4.93 46.70 32.63
CA LEU A 51 4.93 45.54 31.74
C LEU A 51 6.08 45.63 30.75
N ILE A 52 6.60 44.47 30.32
CA ILE A 52 7.58 44.38 29.24
C ILE A 52 6.93 44.91 27.95
N GLY A 53 7.58 45.87 27.29
CA GLY A 53 7.09 46.50 26.07
C GLY A 53 8.03 46.33 24.87
N PRO A 54 7.73 46.98 23.73
CA PRO A 54 8.54 46.86 22.52
C PRO A 54 9.97 47.36 22.69
N GLY A 55 10.19 48.34 23.59
CA GLY A 55 11.51 48.88 23.91
C GLY A 55 12.41 47.95 24.72
N ASP A 56 11.88 46.83 25.22
CA ASP A 56 12.64 45.80 25.95
C ASP A 56 13.06 44.63 25.04
N VAL A 57 12.63 44.64 23.77
CA VAL A 57 12.87 43.54 22.82
C VAL A 57 14.03 43.88 21.88
N VAL A 58 15.13 43.14 22.00
CA VAL A 58 16.32 43.27 21.15
C VAL A 58 16.56 42.05 20.24
N GLY A 59 15.53 41.23 20.05
CA GLY A 59 15.57 40.03 19.21
C GLY A 59 14.40 39.09 19.49
N ILE A 60 14.18 38.13 18.59
CA ILE A 60 13.14 37.11 18.73
C ILE A 60 13.74 35.71 18.55
N ASN A 61 13.11 34.69 19.12
CA ASN A 61 13.44 33.32 18.78
C ASN A 61 12.87 32.98 17.39
N GLN A 62 13.73 32.72 16.42
CA GLN A 62 13.32 32.39 15.05
C GLN A 62 12.49 31.11 14.95
N GLN A 63 12.60 30.20 15.93
CA GLN A 63 11.78 28.97 15.99
C GLN A 63 10.29 29.25 16.24
N MET A 64 9.92 30.47 16.65
CA MET A 64 8.52 30.88 16.75
C MET A 64 7.86 31.03 15.38
N ILE A 65 8.64 31.23 14.31
CA ILE A 65 8.15 31.35 12.95
C ILE A 65 7.91 29.94 12.39
N VAL A 66 6.64 29.62 12.12
CA VAL A 66 6.22 28.31 11.61
C VAL A 66 6.25 28.28 10.09
N ARG A 67 5.90 29.42 9.45
CA ARG A 67 5.83 29.54 8.00
C ARG A 67 6.09 30.97 7.55
N THR A 68 6.76 31.11 6.41
CA THR A 68 6.76 32.33 5.61
C THR A 68 6.08 32.05 4.29
N GLU A 69 5.27 33.00 3.84
CA GLU A 69 4.74 33.02 2.49
C GLU A 69 5.09 34.39 1.89
N PRO A 70 5.82 34.46 0.78
CA PRO A 70 6.37 33.35 0.01
C PRO A 70 7.40 32.56 0.80
N ARG A 71 7.59 31.28 0.43
CA ARG A 71 8.67 30.47 1.01
C ARG A 71 10.02 31.08 0.68
N ASN A 72 10.98 31.00 1.59
CA ASN A 72 12.32 31.50 1.35
C ASN A 72 12.93 30.83 0.09
N LEU A 73 13.55 31.64 -0.77
CA LEU A 73 14.18 31.26 -2.04
C LEU A 73 13.23 30.79 -3.15
N ILE A 74 11.91 30.91 -3.00
CA ILE A 74 11.00 30.65 -4.13
C ILE A 74 11.22 31.69 -5.24
N THR A 75 11.14 31.25 -6.50
CA THR A 75 11.50 32.09 -7.65
C THR A 75 10.30 32.53 -8.50
N ASP A 76 9.14 31.95 -8.27
CA ASP A 76 7.98 32.05 -9.15
C ASP A 76 6.67 32.35 -8.40
N PHE A 77 6.77 32.98 -7.22
CA PHE A 77 5.60 33.36 -6.41
C PHE A 77 4.63 34.25 -7.19
N GLU A 78 3.34 34.07 -6.94
CA GLU A 78 2.28 34.76 -7.63
C GLU A 78 2.14 36.20 -7.12
N PRO A 79 2.23 37.21 -8.01
CA PRO A 79 2.31 38.61 -7.60
C PRO A 79 1.01 39.16 -6.98
N ASN A 80 -0.12 38.51 -7.25
CA ASN A 80 -1.45 38.93 -6.77
C ASN A 80 -1.69 38.61 -5.29
N TYR A 81 -0.91 37.70 -4.71
CA TYR A 81 -0.98 37.34 -3.30
C TYR A 81 -0.10 38.24 -2.40
N LEU A 82 -0.54 38.42 -1.17
CA LEU A 82 0.18 39.14 -0.12
C LEU A 82 1.19 38.23 0.56
N ALA A 83 2.37 38.80 0.86
CA ALA A 83 3.34 38.13 1.72
C ALA A 83 2.86 38.13 3.19
N PHE A 84 3.14 37.06 3.92
CA PHE A 84 2.85 36.93 5.34
C PHE A 84 3.87 36.05 6.07
N VAL A 85 3.90 36.19 7.39
CA VAL A 85 4.62 35.31 8.31
C VAL A 85 3.67 34.78 9.37
N GLU A 86 3.83 33.51 9.72
CA GLU A 86 3.03 32.82 10.73
C GLU A 86 3.87 32.48 11.96
N PHE A 87 3.29 32.71 13.13
CA PHE A 87 3.90 32.39 14.42
C PHE A 87 3.11 31.29 15.13
N TYR A 88 3.83 30.42 15.82
CA TYR A 88 3.25 29.32 16.61
C TYR A 88 2.35 29.86 17.72
N ASP A 89 2.85 30.83 18.47
CA ASP A 89 2.09 31.49 19.52
C ASP A 89 1.06 32.47 18.93
N GLU A 90 -0.20 32.32 19.32
CA GLU A 90 -1.33 33.04 18.74
C GLU A 90 -1.44 34.48 19.24
N ASP A 91 -0.79 34.80 20.37
CA ASP A 91 -0.74 36.16 20.94
C ASP A 91 0.53 36.94 20.54
N PHE A 92 1.49 36.31 19.85
CA PHE A 92 2.82 36.87 19.67
C PHE A 92 2.85 38.28 19.05
N PRO A 93 2.06 38.60 17.99
CA PRO A 93 2.04 39.95 17.42
C PRO A 93 1.55 41.04 18.36
N TRP A 94 0.80 40.70 19.43
CA TRP A 94 0.22 41.67 20.37
C TRP A 94 0.76 41.58 21.80
N ARG A 95 1.61 40.58 22.08
CA ARG A 95 2.16 40.26 23.40
C ARG A 95 2.84 41.45 24.07
N TYR A 96 3.60 42.23 23.30
CA TYR A 96 4.33 43.40 23.79
C TYR A 96 3.69 44.73 23.37
N THR A 97 2.49 44.72 22.79
CA THR A 97 1.83 45.98 22.39
C THR A 97 1.45 46.79 23.64
N PRO A 98 1.95 48.03 23.80
CA PRO A 98 1.79 48.81 25.03
C PRO A 98 0.46 49.59 25.09
N ASP A 99 -0.54 49.20 24.30
CA ASP A 99 -1.86 49.81 24.24
C ASP A 99 -2.95 48.90 24.81
N ARG A 100 -4.08 49.52 25.19
CA ARG A 100 -5.33 48.83 25.49
C ARG A 100 -6.04 48.40 24.20
N VAL A 101 -6.96 47.46 24.32
CA VAL A 101 -7.88 47.12 23.23
C VAL A 101 -8.90 48.24 23.05
N GLN A 102 -9.11 48.68 21.81
CA GLN A 102 -10.10 49.71 21.50
C GLN A 102 -11.53 49.13 21.42
N ASN A 103 -12.55 49.96 21.59
CA ASN A 103 -13.97 49.53 21.60
C ASN A 103 -14.44 48.89 20.28
N ASN A 104 -13.72 49.11 19.19
CA ASN A 104 -13.95 48.53 17.86
C ASN A 104 -13.15 47.23 17.62
N HIS A 105 -12.65 46.60 18.68
CA HIS A 105 -11.84 45.39 18.63
C HIS A 105 -10.49 45.54 17.90
N ARG A 106 -9.98 46.76 17.73
CA ARG A 106 -8.67 47.02 17.12
C ARG A 106 -7.55 47.03 18.14
N LEU A 107 -6.44 46.41 17.75
CA LEU A 107 -5.18 46.40 18.50
C LEU A 107 -4.01 46.28 17.52
N SER A 108 -3.11 47.27 17.52
CA SER A 108 -1.94 47.24 16.63
C SER A 108 -0.90 46.22 17.10
N PRO A 109 -0.32 45.42 16.19
CA PRO A 109 0.79 44.55 16.55
C PRO A 109 2.05 45.36 16.87
N TRP A 110 2.92 44.84 17.74
CA TRP A 110 4.21 45.48 18.07
C TRP A 110 5.29 45.28 17.01
N ILE A 111 5.00 44.45 16.02
CA ILE A 111 5.82 44.10 14.86
C ILE A 111 5.06 44.38 13.56
N ALA A 112 5.79 44.67 12.49
CA ALA A 112 5.26 44.88 11.16
C ALA A 112 6.08 44.08 10.13
N LEU A 113 5.41 43.64 9.07
CA LEU A 113 6.05 42.95 7.95
C LEU A 113 6.21 43.92 6.77
N VAL A 114 7.44 44.10 6.31
CA VAL A 114 7.78 44.98 5.19
C VAL A 114 8.40 44.17 4.08
N VAL A 115 7.87 44.30 2.87
CA VAL A 115 8.44 43.69 1.67
C VAL A 115 9.08 44.78 0.84
N LEU A 116 10.35 44.64 0.47
CA LEU A 116 11.12 45.64 -0.27
C LEU A 116 11.82 45.00 -1.47
N LYS A 117 11.88 45.73 -2.58
CA LYS A 117 12.75 45.38 -3.72
C LYS A 117 14.20 45.58 -3.32
N GLU A 118 15.13 44.88 -3.98
CA GLU A 118 16.57 45.06 -3.76
C GLU A 118 17.04 46.51 -3.95
N THR A 119 16.35 47.32 -4.77
CA THR A 119 16.66 48.73 -5.01
C THR A 119 16.13 49.69 -3.93
N GLU A 120 15.26 49.22 -3.04
CA GLU A 120 14.52 50.06 -2.09
C GLU A 120 15.14 50.10 -0.69
N PHE A 121 16.19 49.31 -0.44
CA PHE A 121 16.92 49.33 0.83
C PHE A 121 18.42 49.16 0.63
N THR A 122 19.18 49.44 1.69
CA THR A 122 20.58 49.02 1.82
C THR A 122 20.83 48.43 3.20
N ASP A 123 21.66 47.39 3.26
CA ASP A 123 22.12 46.84 4.52
C ASP A 123 23.01 47.86 5.25
N VAL A 124 22.79 48.02 6.56
CA VAL A 124 23.57 48.90 7.44
C VAL A 124 24.60 48.06 8.18
N ASN A 125 25.84 48.56 8.28
CA ASN A 125 26.92 47.83 8.95
C ASN A 125 26.60 47.62 10.44
N THR A 126 26.71 46.36 10.89
CA THR A 126 26.23 45.91 12.21
C THR A 126 27.05 46.42 13.38
N GLY A 127 28.33 46.79 13.21
CA GLY A 127 29.16 47.38 14.26
C GLY A 127 28.96 46.74 15.65
N ASN A 128 28.69 47.57 16.67
CA ASN A 128 28.33 47.15 18.04
C ASN A 128 26.81 47.12 18.29
N ARG A 129 25.97 47.10 17.25
CA ARG A 129 24.52 47.17 17.39
C ARG A 129 23.94 45.79 17.78
N PRO A 130 22.81 45.74 18.52
CA PRO A 130 22.19 44.48 18.94
C PRO A 130 21.69 43.63 17.77
N LEU A 131 21.16 44.28 16.73
CA LEU A 131 20.52 43.62 15.59
C LEU A 131 21.08 44.12 14.25
N PRO A 132 21.02 43.27 13.19
CA PRO A 132 21.18 43.75 11.83
C PRO A 132 20.11 44.78 11.50
N ALA A 133 20.45 45.75 10.65
CA ALA A 133 19.56 46.83 10.27
C ALA A 133 19.61 47.10 8.76
N ILE A 134 18.51 47.64 8.25
CA ILE A 134 18.40 48.13 6.88
C ILE A 134 18.05 49.61 6.88
N SER A 135 18.56 50.36 5.90
CA SER A 135 18.09 51.72 5.60
C SER A 135 17.05 51.62 4.48
N ILE A 136 15.82 52.06 4.74
CA ILE A 136 14.76 52.10 3.74
C ILE A 136 14.88 53.41 2.95
N LYS A 137 15.05 53.29 1.63
CA LYS A 137 15.22 54.40 0.68
C LYS A 137 13.92 54.84 0.02
N ALA A 138 12.97 53.92 -0.09
CA ALA A 138 11.66 54.22 -0.65
C ALA A 138 10.86 55.17 0.28
N ALA A 139 9.94 55.92 -0.30
CA ALA A 139 8.97 56.67 0.48
C ALA A 139 8.11 55.69 1.29
N ARG A 140 7.80 56.03 2.56
CA ARG A 140 7.16 55.09 3.51
C ARG A 140 5.83 54.59 2.99
N ASN A 141 5.03 55.49 2.43
CA ASN A 141 3.72 55.14 1.88
C ASN A 141 3.75 54.16 0.69
N ASP A 142 4.90 53.96 0.03
CA ASP A 142 5.03 53.00 -1.06
C ASP A 142 5.35 51.58 -0.59
N VAL A 143 5.78 51.42 0.67
CA VAL A 143 6.33 50.15 1.18
C VAL A 143 5.81 49.72 2.55
N LEU A 144 5.21 50.64 3.31
CA LEU A 144 4.65 50.44 4.64
C LEU A 144 3.19 50.92 4.68
N PRO A 145 2.30 50.24 5.41
CA PRO A 145 0.92 50.71 5.55
C PRO A 145 0.86 52.05 6.29
N PRO A 146 -0.21 52.84 6.10
CA PRO A 146 -0.48 53.98 6.96
C PRO A 146 -0.39 53.57 8.44
N PRO A 147 0.29 54.35 9.32
CA PRO A 147 0.46 53.97 10.73
C PRO A 147 -0.85 53.64 11.46
N ALA A 148 -1.94 54.34 11.10
CA ALA A 148 -3.28 54.14 11.62
C ALA A 148 -3.94 52.81 11.20
N ASP A 149 -3.41 52.12 10.18
CA ASP A 149 -3.98 50.89 9.61
C ASP A 149 -3.22 49.64 10.07
N THR A 150 -2.18 49.78 10.90
CA THR A 150 -1.34 48.66 11.35
C THR A 150 -2.09 47.55 12.08
N TRP A 151 -3.19 47.88 12.76
CA TRP A 151 -4.09 46.91 13.39
C TRP A 151 -4.69 45.91 12.41
N ALA A 152 -4.80 46.25 11.12
CA ALA A 152 -5.51 45.45 10.13
C ALA A 152 -4.70 44.25 9.63
N TRP A 153 -3.37 44.31 9.74
CA TRP A 153 -2.46 43.38 9.06
C TRP A 153 -1.98 42.23 9.93
N ALA A 154 -2.58 42.02 11.10
CA ALA A 154 -2.36 40.85 11.93
C ALA A 154 -3.70 40.23 12.37
N HIS A 155 -3.79 38.90 12.37
CA HIS A 155 -4.96 38.16 12.86
C HIS A 155 -4.53 36.81 13.44
N VAL A 156 -5.43 36.19 14.20
CA VAL A 156 -5.31 34.80 14.66
C VAL A 156 -6.03 33.91 13.66
N HIS A 157 -5.43 32.77 13.32
CA HIS A 157 -6.00 31.77 12.43
C HIS A 157 -6.20 30.48 13.20
N LEU A 158 -7.43 29.97 13.20
CA LEU A 158 -7.79 28.67 13.77
C LEU A 158 -8.21 27.71 12.66
N ASN A 159 -7.70 26.49 12.71
CA ASN A 159 -8.00 25.41 11.77
C ASN A 159 -9.29 24.64 12.11
N GLU A 160 -10.08 25.15 13.06
CA GLU A 160 -11.38 24.60 13.46
C GLU A 160 -12.36 25.73 13.74
N PRO A 161 -13.67 25.52 13.48
CA PRO A 161 -14.69 26.51 13.80
C PRO A 161 -14.90 26.63 15.31
N ILE A 162 -15.08 27.86 15.79
CA ILE A 162 -15.56 28.14 17.15
C ILE A 162 -16.88 28.92 17.10
N ASP A 163 -17.75 28.68 18.08
CA ASP A 163 -19.03 29.35 18.18
C ASP A 163 -18.84 30.83 18.54
N HIS A 164 -19.70 31.71 18.01
CA HIS A 164 -19.63 33.16 18.27
C HIS A 164 -21.02 33.78 18.58
N PRO A 165 -21.69 33.35 19.67
CA PRO A 165 -23.01 33.86 20.01
C PRO A 165 -22.97 35.39 20.22
N GLY A 166 -23.83 36.13 19.52
CA GLY A 166 -23.88 37.59 19.61
C GLY A 166 -22.61 38.31 19.10
N ASN A 167 -21.93 37.74 18.10
CA ASN A 167 -20.67 38.24 17.52
C ASN A 167 -19.50 38.31 18.52
N GLN A 168 -19.53 37.51 19.59
CA GLN A 168 -18.43 37.35 20.53
C GLN A 168 -17.93 35.90 20.51
N PRO A 169 -16.62 35.65 20.38
CA PRO A 169 -16.08 34.30 20.32
C PRO A 169 -16.31 33.56 21.63
N ASN A 170 -16.64 32.27 21.56
CA ASN A 170 -16.75 31.40 22.72
C ASN A 170 -15.37 31.13 23.32
N LEU A 171 -14.98 31.95 24.30
CA LEU A 171 -13.65 31.91 24.93
C LEU A 171 -13.36 30.58 25.62
N THR A 172 -14.36 29.91 26.17
CA THR A 172 -14.20 28.58 26.81
C THR A 172 -13.86 27.53 25.77
N GLN A 173 -14.52 27.55 24.61
CA GLN A 173 -14.22 26.65 23.50
C GLN A 173 -12.82 26.91 22.93
N LEU A 174 -12.45 28.19 22.77
CA LEU A 174 -11.13 28.60 22.32
C LEU A 174 -10.02 28.10 23.27
N ASP A 175 -10.17 28.32 24.58
CA ASP A 175 -9.19 27.88 25.58
C ASP A 175 -9.06 26.34 25.60
N ASN A 176 -10.17 25.61 25.46
CA ASN A 176 -10.13 24.15 25.35
C ASN A 176 -9.45 23.65 24.07
N LEU A 177 -9.70 24.29 22.92
CA LEU A 177 -9.07 23.95 21.64
C LEU A 177 -7.55 24.09 21.73
N LEU A 178 -7.07 25.24 22.17
CA LEU A 178 -5.64 25.56 22.22
C LEU A 178 -4.90 24.74 23.29
N ARG A 179 -5.56 24.33 24.39
CA ARG A 179 -4.94 23.45 25.40
C ARG A 179 -4.83 22.00 24.96
N ASN A 180 -5.84 21.47 24.27
CA ASN A 180 -5.87 20.06 23.88
C ASN A 180 -5.10 19.81 22.58
N SER A 181 -5.09 20.79 21.67
CA SER A 181 -4.52 20.70 20.33
C SER A 181 -3.86 22.03 19.95
N PRO A 182 -2.71 22.40 20.53
CA PRO A 182 -2.08 23.70 20.32
C PRO A 182 -1.75 23.97 18.83
N ASP A 183 -1.46 22.92 18.05
CA ASP A 183 -1.15 23.04 16.61
C ASP A 183 -2.37 23.45 15.74
N ARG A 184 -3.54 23.67 16.35
CA ARG A 184 -4.76 24.15 15.67
C ARG A 184 -4.87 25.67 15.59
N GLY A 185 -4.04 26.42 16.32
CA GLY A 185 -4.03 27.87 16.32
C GLY A 185 -2.67 28.44 15.97
N ILE A 186 -2.66 29.52 15.19
CA ILE A 186 -1.45 30.31 14.89
C ILE A 186 -1.83 31.80 14.85
N SER A 187 -0.84 32.68 14.90
CA SER A 187 -1.03 34.08 14.50
C SER A 187 -0.33 34.39 13.19
N ARG A 188 -0.93 35.27 12.38
CA ARG A 188 -0.39 35.65 11.07
C ARG A 188 -0.24 37.16 10.98
N LEU A 189 0.92 37.59 10.49
CA LEU A 189 1.24 38.98 10.18
C LEU A 189 1.45 39.11 8.66
N MET A 190 0.71 39.99 8.02
CA MET A 190 0.68 40.17 6.56
C MET A 190 1.34 41.49 6.15
N CYS A 191 1.87 41.53 4.93
CA CYS A 191 2.34 42.75 4.30
C CYS A 191 1.29 43.22 3.28
N PRO A 192 0.75 44.43 3.40
CA PRO A 192 -0.30 44.97 2.52
C PRO A 192 0.17 45.39 1.12
N ARG A 193 1.32 44.88 0.67
CA ARG A 193 1.97 45.33 -0.54
C ARG A 193 1.59 44.45 -1.74
N HIS A 194 1.13 45.08 -2.82
CA HIS A 194 1.00 44.45 -4.13
C HIS A 194 2.40 44.21 -4.72
N LEU A 195 2.65 43.00 -5.20
CA LEU A 195 3.95 42.63 -5.72
C LEU A 195 3.98 42.78 -7.25
N GLU A 196 5.07 43.31 -7.78
CA GLU A 196 5.29 43.33 -9.24
C GLU A 196 5.73 41.96 -9.76
N PRO A 197 5.29 41.53 -10.96
CA PRO A 197 5.78 40.32 -11.62
C PRO A 197 7.30 40.33 -11.84
N ASN A 198 7.91 39.14 -11.93
CA ASN A 198 9.34 38.92 -12.24
C ASN A 198 10.35 39.70 -11.38
N THR A 199 9.98 40.08 -10.17
CA THR A 199 10.75 41.00 -9.32
C THR A 199 11.33 40.29 -8.09
N ALA A 200 12.55 40.68 -7.70
CA ALA A 200 13.21 40.18 -6.50
C ALA A 200 12.84 41.02 -5.27
N TYR A 201 12.43 40.34 -4.21
CA TYR A 201 12.00 40.96 -2.97
C TYR A 201 12.71 40.34 -1.75
N HIS A 202 12.87 41.18 -0.74
CA HIS A 202 13.17 40.76 0.62
C HIS A 202 12.03 41.15 1.54
N ALA A 203 11.62 40.23 2.38
CA ALA A 203 10.68 40.50 3.45
C ALA A 203 11.42 40.64 4.78
N PHE A 204 11.05 41.65 5.55
CA PHE A 204 11.68 42.05 6.80
C PHE A 204 10.63 42.15 7.90
N LEU A 205 10.89 41.45 9.00
CA LEU A 205 10.15 41.62 10.23
C LEU A 205 10.81 42.71 11.07
N VAL A 206 10.10 43.81 11.31
CA VAL A 206 10.63 45.01 11.97
C VAL A 206 9.74 45.45 13.14
N PRO A 207 10.25 46.22 14.12
CA PRO A 207 9.41 46.79 15.18
C PRO A 207 8.46 47.87 14.64
N ALA A 208 7.19 47.78 15.05
CA ALA A 208 6.15 48.73 14.67
C ALA A 208 6.22 50.05 15.45
N PHE A 209 6.70 50.01 16.70
CA PHE A 209 6.82 51.18 17.57
C PHE A 209 8.24 51.76 17.56
N GLU A 210 8.36 53.08 17.65
CA GLU A 210 9.63 53.83 17.61
C GLU A 210 10.57 53.43 18.75
N ILE A 211 10.04 53.20 19.96
CA ILE A 211 10.84 52.72 21.10
C ILE A 211 11.49 51.35 20.82
N GLY A 212 10.82 50.46 20.07
CA GLY A 212 11.39 49.18 19.66
C GLY A 212 12.44 49.34 18.57
N ARG A 213 12.26 50.30 17.65
CA ARG A 213 13.27 50.66 16.64
C ARG A 213 14.56 51.15 17.31
N LYS A 214 14.44 52.07 18.28
CA LYS A 214 15.57 52.57 19.07
C LYS A 214 16.30 51.44 19.79
N ALA A 215 15.56 50.62 20.53
CA ALA A 215 16.11 49.49 21.29
C ALA A 215 16.88 48.52 20.39
N GLY A 216 16.30 48.12 19.25
CA GLY A 216 16.94 47.20 18.31
C GLY A 216 18.18 47.76 17.62
N LEU A 217 18.29 49.08 17.47
CA LEU A 217 19.49 49.75 16.93
C LEU A 217 20.56 50.04 17.99
N GLY A 218 20.26 49.82 19.27
CA GLY A 218 21.13 50.19 20.38
C GLY A 218 21.10 51.67 20.73
N GLU A 219 20.07 52.41 20.30
CA GLU A 219 19.81 53.78 20.73
C GLU A 219 19.19 53.78 22.14
N SER A 220 19.44 54.83 22.94
CA SER A 220 18.90 54.94 24.30
C SER A 220 17.38 55.15 24.31
N VAL A 221 16.64 54.33 25.05
CA VAL A 221 15.21 54.48 25.32
C VAL A 221 15.03 55.10 26.72
N ASN A 222 14.49 56.32 26.80
CA ASN A 222 14.24 56.98 28.09
C ASN A 222 12.87 56.59 28.65
N ASP A 223 12.69 56.62 29.97
CA ASP A 223 11.40 56.28 30.60
C ASP A 223 10.26 57.22 30.17
N SER A 224 10.56 58.47 29.81
CA SER A 224 9.59 59.44 29.31
C SER A 224 9.28 59.31 27.81
N ASP A 225 9.94 58.40 27.08
CA ASP A 225 9.69 58.23 25.64
C ASP A 225 8.25 57.72 25.40
N PRO A 226 7.51 58.26 24.42
CA PRO A 226 6.14 57.86 24.15
C PRO A 226 6.07 56.46 23.53
N ALA A 227 5.54 55.48 24.25
CA ALA A 227 5.50 54.08 23.79
C ALA A 227 4.58 53.81 22.60
N LEU A 228 3.58 54.67 22.37
CA LEU A 228 2.60 54.51 21.29
C LEU A 228 3.04 55.15 19.96
N THR A 229 4.17 55.84 19.91
CA THR A 229 4.68 56.43 18.68
C THR A 229 5.13 55.33 17.71
N MET A 230 4.56 55.31 16.50
CA MET A 230 4.92 54.36 15.44
C MET A 230 6.32 54.66 14.89
N SER A 231 7.02 53.62 14.41
CA SER A 231 8.39 53.74 13.90
C SER A 231 8.47 54.38 12.51
N TRP A 232 7.33 54.70 11.88
CA TRP A 232 7.23 55.50 10.66
C TRP A 232 6.01 56.42 10.70
N ALA A 233 6.04 57.48 9.90
CA ALA A 233 4.89 58.34 9.59
C ALA A 233 4.45 58.20 8.12
N LYS A 234 3.21 58.59 7.83
CA LYS A 234 2.63 58.52 6.46
C LYS A 234 3.52 59.29 5.47
N ASP A 235 3.73 60.58 5.68
CA ASP A 235 4.40 61.43 4.68
C ASP A 235 5.95 61.47 4.82
N GLU A 236 6.53 60.40 5.37
CA GLU A 236 7.96 60.32 5.64
C GLU A 236 8.74 59.85 4.39
N THR A 237 9.71 60.66 3.94
CA THR A 237 10.44 60.43 2.67
C THR A 237 11.97 60.32 2.79
N GLY A 238 12.60 60.87 3.84
CA GLY A 238 14.07 60.81 4.01
C GLY A 238 14.55 59.40 4.39
N GLU A 239 15.79 58.97 4.19
CA GLU A 239 16.20 57.61 4.59
C GLU A 239 16.08 57.37 6.12
N LYS A 240 15.65 56.17 6.55
CA LYS A 240 15.59 55.79 7.98
C LYS A 240 15.97 54.34 8.20
N GLU A 241 16.72 54.10 9.27
CA GLU A 241 17.22 52.78 9.64
C GLU A 241 16.22 52.00 10.51
N TYR A 242 16.04 50.72 10.20
CA TYR A 242 15.18 49.79 10.92
C TYR A 242 15.95 48.52 11.31
N PRO A 243 15.87 48.08 12.58
CA PRO A 243 16.43 46.80 12.97
C PRO A 243 15.55 45.67 12.43
N VAL A 244 16.19 44.54 12.12
CA VAL A 244 15.56 43.38 11.49
C VAL A 244 15.55 42.21 12.47
N TYR A 245 14.36 41.77 12.85
CA TYR A 245 14.18 40.56 13.66
C TYR A 245 14.31 39.29 12.83
N TYR A 246 13.86 39.33 11.57
CA TYR A 246 13.90 38.22 10.65
C TYR A 246 13.86 38.71 9.19
N ARG A 247 14.59 38.05 8.29
CA ARG A 247 14.68 38.37 6.86
C ARG A 247 14.56 37.09 6.04
N TRP A 248 13.83 37.14 4.93
CA TRP A 248 13.90 36.11 3.89
C TRP A 248 13.83 36.72 2.49
N PHE A 249 14.18 35.93 1.48
CA PHE A 249 14.21 36.33 0.08
C PHE A 249 13.18 35.54 -0.74
N PHE A 250 12.61 36.16 -1.76
CA PHE A 250 11.83 35.49 -2.78
C PHE A 250 11.81 36.29 -4.10
N ARG A 251 11.38 35.65 -5.18
CA ARG A 251 11.06 36.32 -6.44
C ARG A 251 9.64 35.97 -6.88
N THR A 252 8.99 36.93 -7.51
CA THR A 252 7.71 36.72 -8.18
C THR A 252 7.91 36.21 -9.60
N GLY A 253 6.93 35.43 -10.11
CA GLY A 253 6.92 34.93 -11.48
C GLY A 253 6.24 35.88 -12.48
N VAL A 254 5.95 35.38 -13.68
CA VAL A 254 5.35 36.11 -14.81
C VAL A 254 3.88 36.53 -14.60
N GLY A 255 3.28 36.21 -13.46
CA GLY A 255 1.83 36.29 -13.22
C GLY A 255 1.11 34.95 -13.48
N GLY A 256 -0.20 34.92 -13.27
CA GLY A 256 -1.06 33.75 -13.49
C GLY A 256 -1.12 32.82 -12.28
N ASP A 257 -2.14 33.01 -11.46
CA ASP A 257 -2.48 32.14 -10.34
C ASP A 257 -3.12 30.82 -10.79
N PHE A 258 -3.48 29.98 -9.83
CA PHE A 258 -4.11 28.68 -10.10
C PHE A 258 -5.36 28.84 -10.98
N GLU A 259 -6.22 29.81 -10.67
CA GLU A 259 -7.44 30.06 -11.43
C GLU A 259 -7.13 30.39 -12.89
N SER A 260 -6.18 31.30 -13.11
CA SER A 260 -5.73 31.69 -14.45
C SER A 260 -5.23 30.49 -15.25
N LEU A 261 -4.40 29.63 -14.65
CA LEU A 261 -3.88 28.44 -15.31
C LEU A 261 -4.96 27.40 -15.61
N VAL A 262 -5.93 27.20 -14.72
CA VAL A 262 -7.04 26.29 -15.00
C VAL A 262 -7.95 26.85 -16.09
N ARG A 263 -8.22 28.16 -16.11
CA ARG A 263 -9.01 28.82 -17.16
C ARG A 263 -8.39 28.73 -18.54
N LEU A 264 -7.06 28.59 -18.63
CA LEU A 264 -6.38 28.35 -19.90
C LEU A 264 -6.66 26.95 -20.46
N LEU A 265 -6.95 25.96 -19.61
CA LEU A 265 -7.23 24.59 -20.04
C LEU A 265 -8.55 24.54 -20.83
N GLN A 266 -8.48 23.99 -22.04
CA GLN A 266 -9.62 23.83 -22.91
C GLN A 266 -10.00 22.35 -23.05
N PRO A 267 -11.26 21.98 -22.74
CA PRO A 267 -11.79 20.65 -23.05
C PRO A 267 -11.80 20.43 -24.56
N ARG A 268 -11.18 19.36 -25.03
CA ARG A 268 -11.09 19.03 -26.47
C ARG A 268 -11.24 17.53 -26.68
N ASP A 269 -11.80 17.16 -27.83
CA ASP A 269 -11.73 15.78 -28.30
C ASP A 269 -10.29 15.44 -28.67
N MET A 270 -9.87 14.21 -28.37
CA MET A 270 -8.55 13.72 -28.74
C MET A 270 -8.49 13.44 -30.26
N ASP A 271 -7.41 13.87 -30.94
CA ASP A 271 -7.19 13.54 -32.35
C ASP A 271 -7.06 12.03 -32.51
N LYS A 272 -7.83 11.43 -33.43
CA LYS A 272 -7.90 9.97 -33.64
C LYS A 272 -6.54 9.31 -33.94
N ARG A 273 -5.55 10.08 -34.39
CA ARG A 273 -4.18 9.61 -34.67
C ARG A 273 -3.30 9.55 -33.43
N VAL A 274 -3.72 10.13 -32.30
CA VAL A 274 -2.98 10.03 -31.04
C VAL A 274 -3.09 8.60 -30.53
N GLY A 275 -1.94 8.00 -30.22
CA GLY A 275 -1.86 6.62 -29.76
C GLY A 275 -1.61 5.58 -30.86
N ILE A 276 -1.63 5.96 -32.15
CA ILE A 276 -1.39 5.03 -33.26
C ILE A 276 -0.44 5.63 -34.30
N ARG A 277 0.48 4.82 -34.85
CA ARG A 277 1.42 5.25 -35.89
C ARG A 277 1.62 4.18 -36.96
N ASP A 278 1.59 4.59 -38.22
CA ASP A 278 1.84 3.67 -39.33
C ASP A 278 3.28 3.13 -39.28
N MET A 279 3.39 1.81 -39.29
CA MET A 279 4.62 1.03 -39.35
C MET A 279 4.69 0.29 -40.69
N ASP A 280 5.80 0.46 -41.40
CA ASP A 280 6.07 -0.24 -42.65
C ASP A 280 6.42 -1.72 -42.37
N MET A 281 5.69 -2.63 -43.02
CA MET A 281 5.85 -4.07 -42.86
C MET A 281 6.62 -4.75 -43.98
N GLN A 282 7.05 -4.03 -45.03
CA GLN A 282 7.64 -4.65 -46.22
C GLN A 282 8.95 -5.41 -45.96
N ALA A 283 9.69 -5.04 -44.90
CA ALA A 283 10.99 -5.62 -44.58
C ALA A 283 11.15 -5.92 -43.07
N PRO A 284 10.50 -6.96 -42.53
CA PRO A 284 10.53 -7.27 -41.08
C PRO A 284 11.87 -7.87 -40.59
N GLY A 285 12.79 -8.22 -41.51
CA GLY A 285 14.11 -8.78 -41.18
C GLY A 285 14.11 -10.29 -40.93
N PHE A 286 15.16 -10.79 -40.25
CA PHE A 286 15.34 -12.19 -39.84
C PHE A 286 15.14 -13.28 -40.92
N GLY A 287 15.32 -12.93 -42.19
CA GLY A 287 15.14 -13.86 -43.30
C GLY A 287 13.68 -14.22 -43.63
N ILE A 288 12.70 -13.50 -43.06
CA ILE A 288 11.26 -13.69 -43.30
C ILE A 288 10.88 -13.41 -44.77
N GLY A 289 11.68 -12.62 -45.49
CA GLY A 289 11.39 -12.14 -46.84
C GLY A 289 10.41 -10.96 -46.85
N ALA A 290 9.97 -10.54 -48.03
CA ALA A 290 9.00 -9.45 -48.17
C ALA A 290 7.61 -9.90 -47.69
N ILE A 291 6.93 -9.03 -46.96
CA ILE A 291 5.56 -9.25 -46.43
C ILE A 291 4.58 -8.35 -47.19
N SER A 292 3.38 -8.88 -47.40
CA SER A 292 2.23 -8.13 -47.91
C SER A 292 1.25 -7.86 -46.77
N VAL A 293 0.77 -6.62 -46.65
CA VAL A 293 -0.36 -6.27 -45.78
C VAL A 293 -1.36 -5.45 -46.59
N GLN A 294 -2.61 -5.88 -46.69
CA GLN A 294 -3.63 -5.12 -47.42
C GLN A 294 -4.20 -3.97 -46.56
N PRO A 295 -4.47 -2.78 -47.14
CA PRO A 295 -4.31 -2.42 -48.55
C PRO A 295 -2.95 -1.77 -48.90
N ASP A 296 -2.20 -1.27 -47.92
CA ASP A 296 -1.09 -0.32 -48.15
C ASP A 296 0.28 -0.77 -47.58
N ASN A 297 0.42 -2.04 -47.21
CA ASN A 297 1.60 -2.63 -46.57
C ASN A 297 2.00 -2.01 -45.23
N THR A 298 1.08 -1.28 -44.58
CA THR A 298 1.32 -0.68 -43.26
C THR A 298 0.42 -1.28 -42.19
N VAL A 299 0.93 -1.26 -40.96
CA VAL A 299 0.18 -1.63 -39.76
C VAL A 299 0.24 -0.47 -38.79
N GLY A 300 -0.89 -0.14 -38.17
CA GLY A 300 -0.96 0.85 -37.11
C GLY A 300 -0.34 0.27 -35.84
N LEU A 301 0.87 0.73 -35.52
CA LEU A 301 1.51 0.46 -34.23
C LEU A 301 0.80 1.28 -33.15
N GLU A 302 0.12 0.57 -32.26
CA GLU A 302 -0.59 1.13 -31.13
C GLU A 302 0.36 1.41 -29.95
N GLY A 303 0.04 2.44 -29.17
CA GLY A 303 0.66 2.72 -27.87
C GLY A 303 -0.13 2.16 -26.69
N ALA A 304 0.34 2.46 -25.48
CA ALA A 304 -0.33 2.08 -24.24
C ALA A 304 -1.66 2.82 -24.02
N LEU A 305 -1.83 3.99 -24.64
CA LEU A 305 -3.05 4.78 -24.62
C LEU A 305 -3.49 5.10 -26.05
N LEU A 306 -4.79 5.05 -26.29
CA LEU A 306 -5.42 5.36 -27.58
C LEU A 306 -6.45 6.49 -27.43
N ALA A 307 -6.66 7.26 -28.49
CA ALA A 307 -7.81 8.15 -28.52
C ALA A 307 -9.11 7.31 -28.56
N PRO A 308 -10.22 7.77 -27.95
CA PRO A 308 -11.50 7.05 -27.98
C PRO A 308 -12.04 6.78 -29.39
N THR A 309 -11.61 7.57 -30.37
CA THR A 309 -12.00 7.50 -31.78
C THR A 309 -10.94 6.87 -32.67
N THR A 310 -9.88 6.28 -32.10
CA THR A 310 -8.84 5.60 -32.87
C THR A 310 -9.40 4.34 -33.52
N GLU A 311 -9.14 4.19 -34.82
CA GLU A 311 -9.47 2.98 -35.57
C GLU A 311 -8.22 2.13 -35.76
N ARG A 312 -8.33 0.81 -35.51
CA ARG A 312 -7.24 -0.13 -35.74
C ARG A 312 -6.91 -0.21 -37.23
N LYS A 313 -5.63 -0.25 -37.56
CA LYS A 313 -5.14 -0.38 -38.95
C LYS A 313 -4.26 -1.63 -39.09
N PRO A 314 -4.63 -2.61 -39.93
CA PRO A 314 -5.95 -2.82 -40.52
C PRO A 314 -7.01 -3.19 -39.46
N ASN A 315 -8.29 -2.90 -39.76
CA ASN A 315 -9.42 -3.15 -38.86
C ASN A 315 -9.98 -4.59 -38.97
N TYR A 316 -9.23 -5.48 -39.61
CA TYR A 316 -9.58 -6.89 -39.78
C TYR A 316 -8.59 -7.76 -38.99
N PRO A 317 -8.95 -9.01 -38.66
CA PRO A 317 -8.00 -9.99 -38.14
C PRO A 317 -6.73 -10.03 -39.00
N PHE A 318 -5.56 -9.95 -38.37
CA PHE A 318 -4.30 -9.68 -39.08
C PHE A 318 -3.92 -10.81 -40.05
N ASP A 319 -4.22 -12.05 -39.68
CA ASP A 319 -4.10 -13.27 -40.48
C ASP A 319 -4.92 -13.23 -41.78
N SER A 320 -6.05 -12.51 -41.80
CA SER A 320 -6.88 -12.39 -43.01
C SER A 320 -6.35 -11.39 -44.04
N VAL A 321 -5.42 -10.52 -43.64
CA VAL A 321 -4.94 -9.38 -44.45
C VAL A 321 -3.44 -9.36 -44.66
N SER A 322 -2.69 -10.30 -44.06
CA SER A 322 -1.24 -10.40 -44.20
C SER A 322 -0.75 -11.85 -44.23
N ASP A 323 0.30 -12.10 -45.01
CA ASP A 323 1.04 -13.37 -45.07
C ASP A 323 2.17 -13.49 -44.03
N PHE A 324 2.22 -12.56 -43.07
CA PHE A 324 3.22 -12.55 -42.01
C PHE A 324 3.12 -13.75 -41.06
N PRO A 325 1.94 -14.17 -40.56
CA PRO A 325 1.84 -15.32 -39.67
C PRO A 325 2.43 -16.61 -40.27
N GLU A 326 2.14 -16.93 -41.54
CA GLU A 326 2.68 -18.14 -42.18
C GLU A 326 4.20 -18.08 -42.38
N LYS A 327 4.74 -16.88 -42.63
CA LYS A 327 6.18 -16.68 -42.85
C LYS A 327 6.99 -16.63 -41.55
N VAL A 328 6.42 -16.13 -40.45
CA VAL A 328 7.12 -16.02 -39.16
C VAL A 328 7.18 -17.36 -38.41
N LYS A 329 6.15 -18.21 -38.55
CA LYS A 329 6.06 -19.54 -37.90
C LYS A 329 7.29 -20.43 -38.10
N PRO A 330 7.76 -20.71 -39.34
CA PRO A 330 8.92 -21.58 -39.55
C PRO A 330 10.19 -21.02 -38.92
N ILE A 331 10.34 -19.68 -38.87
CA ILE A 331 11.53 -19.02 -38.34
C ILE A 331 11.58 -19.08 -36.81
N ILE A 332 10.44 -18.87 -36.13
CA ILE A 332 10.38 -19.00 -34.66
C ILE A 332 10.57 -20.46 -34.22
N ASN A 333 9.99 -21.41 -34.96
CA ASN A 333 10.03 -22.83 -34.61
C ASN A 333 11.36 -23.51 -34.98
N LEU A 334 12.19 -22.90 -35.84
CA LEU A 334 13.44 -23.48 -36.33
C LEU A 334 14.40 -23.94 -35.21
N SER A 335 14.49 -23.17 -34.12
CA SER A 335 15.38 -23.54 -33.00
C SER A 335 14.94 -24.84 -32.31
N GLU A 336 13.63 -25.06 -32.20
CA GLU A 336 13.06 -26.29 -31.66
C GLU A 336 13.16 -27.45 -32.65
N ASP A 337 12.95 -27.18 -33.94
CA ASP A 337 13.09 -28.19 -35.01
C ASP A 337 14.52 -28.75 -35.08
N VAL A 338 15.54 -27.89 -34.99
CA VAL A 338 16.94 -28.32 -34.96
C VAL A 338 17.27 -29.11 -33.69
N ARG A 339 16.73 -28.68 -32.53
CA ARG A 339 16.94 -29.36 -31.25
C ARG A 339 16.37 -30.78 -31.25
N GLU A 340 15.18 -30.97 -31.82
CA GLU A 340 14.53 -32.28 -31.92
C GLU A 340 15.21 -33.19 -32.97
N ALA A 341 15.64 -32.61 -34.09
CA ALA A 341 16.27 -33.38 -35.17
C ALA A 341 17.64 -33.95 -34.78
N ASN A 342 18.49 -33.18 -34.08
CA ASN A 342 19.80 -33.67 -33.63
C ASN A 342 20.38 -32.83 -32.48
N GLY A 343 20.18 -33.27 -31.22
CA GLY A 343 20.61 -32.52 -30.03
C GLY A 343 22.12 -32.32 -29.82
N SER A 344 22.96 -32.68 -30.79
CA SER A 344 24.43 -32.46 -30.79
C SER A 344 24.89 -31.35 -31.73
N THR A 345 23.99 -30.78 -32.56
CA THR A 345 24.32 -29.64 -33.43
C THR A 345 24.25 -28.33 -32.67
N ASP A 346 25.05 -27.35 -33.10
CA ASP A 346 25.02 -26.00 -32.53
C ASP A 346 23.60 -25.40 -32.58
N PRO A 347 23.11 -24.79 -31.48
CA PRO A 347 21.77 -24.22 -31.44
C PRO A 347 21.66 -23.03 -32.39
N VAL A 348 20.56 -22.96 -33.15
CA VAL A 348 20.26 -21.84 -34.03
C VAL A 348 19.56 -20.73 -33.24
N ILE A 349 20.05 -19.50 -33.37
CA ILE A 349 19.43 -18.32 -32.76
C ILE A 349 18.29 -17.86 -33.67
N THR A 350 17.07 -17.93 -33.14
CA THR A 350 15.84 -17.46 -33.80
C THR A 350 15.25 -16.27 -33.03
N PRO A 351 14.36 -15.49 -33.65
CA PRO A 351 13.51 -14.57 -32.89
C PRO A 351 12.80 -15.30 -31.73
N PRO A 352 12.64 -14.66 -30.56
CA PRO A 352 12.08 -15.30 -29.39
C PRO A 352 10.58 -15.62 -29.58
N LEU A 353 10.14 -16.75 -29.03
CA LEU A 353 8.73 -17.01 -28.77
C LEU A 353 8.38 -16.39 -27.41
N TYR A 354 7.89 -15.15 -27.41
CA TYR A 354 7.51 -14.46 -26.19
C TYR A 354 6.43 -15.24 -25.45
N GLY A 355 6.55 -15.37 -24.13
CA GLY A 355 5.60 -16.14 -23.30
C GLY A 355 5.90 -17.64 -23.15
N LYS A 356 6.85 -18.21 -23.91
CA LYS A 356 7.17 -19.65 -23.94
C LYS A 356 7.29 -20.33 -22.57
N TRP A 357 8.07 -19.78 -21.65
CA TRP A 357 8.28 -20.39 -20.32
C TRP A 357 7.08 -20.22 -19.39
N HIS A 358 6.42 -19.07 -19.43
CA HIS A 358 5.26 -18.78 -18.59
C HIS A 358 4.11 -19.75 -18.89
N ALA A 359 3.78 -19.90 -20.19
CA ALA A 359 2.70 -20.76 -20.68
C ALA A 359 3.11 -22.23 -20.91
N LEU A 360 4.40 -22.56 -20.85
CA LEU A 360 4.97 -23.87 -21.24
C LEU A 360 4.67 -24.28 -22.70
N ILE A 361 4.55 -23.29 -23.59
CA ILE A 361 4.34 -23.49 -25.03
C ILE A 361 5.66 -23.27 -25.76
N SER A 362 6.17 -24.32 -26.41
CA SER A 362 7.50 -24.28 -27.04
C SER A 362 7.49 -23.90 -28.51
N ARG A 363 6.34 -23.95 -29.18
CA ARG A 363 6.15 -23.77 -30.64
C ARG A 363 5.01 -22.80 -30.93
N LEU A 364 5.14 -22.01 -32.01
CA LEU A 364 4.05 -21.20 -32.56
C LEU A 364 3.11 -22.09 -33.40
N SER A 365 1.82 -22.04 -33.10
CA SER A 365 0.75 -22.66 -33.87
C SER A 365 -0.14 -21.59 -34.51
N LEU A 366 -0.71 -21.93 -35.68
CA LEU A 366 -1.68 -21.12 -36.41
C LEU A 366 -3.03 -21.84 -36.52
N GLU A 367 -3.16 -23.02 -35.92
CA GLU A 367 -4.42 -23.77 -35.89
C GLU A 367 -5.41 -23.04 -34.98
N SER A 368 -6.68 -23.00 -35.37
CA SER A 368 -7.71 -22.21 -34.68
C SER A 368 -8.10 -22.78 -33.31
N ASP A 369 -7.96 -24.08 -33.11
CA ASP A 369 -8.25 -24.79 -31.85
C ASP A 369 -7.15 -24.64 -30.80
N GLU A 370 -5.94 -24.26 -31.22
CA GLU A 370 -4.79 -24.03 -30.33
C GLU A 370 -4.59 -22.55 -29.98
N GLN A 371 -5.39 -21.62 -30.54
CA GLN A 371 -5.21 -20.18 -30.34
C GLN A 371 -5.35 -19.75 -28.87
N ASN A 372 -4.40 -18.91 -28.46
CA ASN A 372 -4.35 -18.27 -27.16
C ASN A 372 -3.43 -17.03 -27.25
N TRP A 373 -3.32 -16.28 -26.15
CA TRP A 373 -2.53 -15.06 -26.04
C TRP A 373 -1.06 -15.21 -26.49
N VAL A 374 -0.44 -16.39 -26.32
CA VAL A 374 0.95 -16.62 -26.78
C VAL A 374 1.01 -16.61 -28.30
N HIS A 375 0.07 -17.28 -28.96
CA HIS A 375 0.04 -17.32 -30.43
C HIS A 375 -0.35 -15.94 -31.00
N GLU A 376 -1.36 -15.29 -30.41
CA GLU A 376 -1.78 -13.92 -30.76
C GLU A 376 -0.65 -12.91 -30.67
N LEU A 377 0.08 -12.91 -29.55
CA LEU A 377 1.21 -11.99 -29.34
C LEU A 377 2.27 -12.17 -30.42
N ASN A 378 2.58 -13.43 -30.77
CA ASN A 378 3.71 -13.73 -31.63
C ASN A 378 3.36 -13.69 -33.13
N GLN A 379 2.09 -13.84 -33.51
CA GLN A 379 1.62 -13.80 -34.90
C GLN A 379 1.26 -12.39 -35.40
N ASP A 380 0.93 -11.47 -34.49
CA ASP A 380 0.57 -10.09 -34.84
C ASP A 380 1.69 -9.10 -34.48
N PRO A 381 2.27 -8.37 -35.47
CA PRO A 381 3.27 -7.34 -35.24
C PRO A 381 2.83 -6.25 -34.24
N ARG A 382 1.52 -5.94 -34.15
CA ARG A 382 0.98 -4.94 -33.21
C ARG A 382 1.27 -5.29 -31.76
N TYR A 383 1.36 -6.58 -31.43
CA TYR A 383 1.66 -7.07 -30.09
C TYR A 383 3.11 -7.52 -29.94
N ARG A 384 3.71 -8.06 -31.02
CA ARG A 384 5.12 -8.49 -31.01
C ARG A 384 6.09 -7.32 -30.83
N VAL A 385 5.77 -6.15 -31.39
CA VAL A 385 6.61 -4.94 -31.27
C VAL A 385 6.65 -4.42 -29.81
N PRO A 386 5.53 -4.24 -29.09
CA PRO A 386 5.54 -3.93 -27.66
C PRO A 386 6.34 -4.95 -26.82
N ALA A 387 6.22 -6.26 -27.10
CA ALA A 387 7.05 -7.27 -26.43
C ALA A 387 8.56 -7.07 -26.69
N GLY A 388 8.93 -6.66 -27.91
CA GLY A 388 10.27 -6.22 -28.26
C GLY A 388 10.73 -4.96 -27.50
N MET A 389 9.84 -3.98 -27.32
CA MET A 389 10.11 -2.79 -26.51
C MET A 389 10.39 -3.16 -25.04
N GLY A 390 9.63 -4.11 -24.48
CA GLY A 390 9.87 -4.64 -23.13
C GLY A 390 11.23 -5.32 -23.00
N THR A 391 11.61 -6.10 -24.02
CA THR A 391 12.95 -6.72 -24.12
C THR A 391 14.06 -5.65 -24.12
N LEU A 392 13.90 -4.59 -24.91
CA LEU A 392 14.85 -3.49 -25.00
C LEU A 392 15.03 -2.76 -23.65
N VAL A 393 13.94 -2.58 -22.90
CA VAL A 393 13.96 -1.96 -21.56
C VAL A 393 14.82 -2.77 -20.58
N VAL A 394 14.68 -4.10 -20.58
CA VAL A 394 15.51 -4.97 -19.73
C VAL A 394 16.96 -4.90 -20.15
N GLN A 395 17.26 -5.01 -21.44
CA GLN A 395 18.64 -4.96 -21.93
C GLN A 395 19.36 -3.66 -21.55
N LYS A 396 18.65 -2.52 -21.62
CA LYS A 396 19.22 -1.21 -21.26
C LYS A 396 19.48 -1.07 -19.75
N ASN A 397 18.68 -1.73 -18.91
CA ASN A 397 18.69 -1.56 -17.44
C ASN A 397 19.11 -2.83 -16.68
N GLN A 398 19.73 -3.80 -17.37
CA GLN A 398 20.00 -5.15 -16.86
C GLN A 398 20.72 -5.17 -15.50
N GLU A 399 21.73 -4.30 -15.32
CA GLU A 399 22.52 -4.27 -14.09
C GLU A 399 21.71 -3.75 -12.89
N ASP A 400 20.82 -2.77 -13.10
CA ASP A 400 19.96 -2.24 -12.04
C ASP A 400 18.94 -3.29 -11.58
N TYR A 401 18.27 -3.94 -12.53
CA TYR A 401 17.27 -4.97 -12.22
C TYR A 401 17.92 -6.20 -11.58
N MET A 402 19.11 -6.63 -12.04
CA MET A 402 19.85 -7.73 -11.40
C MET A 402 20.24 -7.37 -9.96
N ARG A 403 20.70 -6.14 -9.70
CA ARG A 403 21.01 -5.68 -8.35
C ARG A 403 19.77 -5.74 -7.44
N LYS A 404 18.61 -5.28 -7.91
CA LYS A 404 17.33 -5.36 -7.17
C LYS A 404 16.92 -6.80 -6.91
N ALA A 405 17.13 -7.71 -7.86
CA ALA A 405 16.82 -9.12 -7.70
C ALA A 405 17.68 -9.79 -6.61
N TRP A 406 18.99 -9.57 -6.62
CA TRP A 406 19.91 -10.16 -5.64
C TRP A 406 19.66 -9.68 -4.21
N GLN A 407 19.12 -8.48 -4.02
CA GLN A 407 18.76 -7.97 -2.69
C GLN A 407 17.59 -8.74 -2.04
N GLN A 408 16.74 -9.40 -2.83
CA GLN A 408 15.52 -10.06 -2.33
C GLN A 408 15.70 -11.54 -1.99
N ILE A 409 16.80 -12.18 -2.42
CA ILE A 409 16.91 -13.65 -2.45
C ILE A 409 17.55 -14.30 -1.20
N GLY A 410 18.10 -13.51 -0.27
CA GLY A 410 19.08 -13.97 0.74
C GLY A 410 18.76 -15.33 1.41
N ASP A 411 17.54 -15.51 1.90
CA ASP A 411 17.13 -16.74 2.60
C ASP A 411 17.02 -17.96 1.67
N VAL A 412 16.64 -17.76 0.40
CA VAL A 412 16.49 -18.83 -0.60
C VAL A 412 17.85 -19.45 -0.94
N LEU A 413 18.92 -18.65 -1.00
CA LEU A 413 20.27 -19.18 -1.24
C LEU A 413 20.74 -20.07 -0.09
N SER A 414 20.51 -19.63 1.15
CA SER A 414 20.83 -20.39 2.35
C SER A 414 20.03 -21.71 2.42
N ALA A 415 18.75 -21.67 2.07
CA ALA A 415 17.91 -22.86 1.96
C ALA A 415 18.41 -23.82 0.87
N ASN A 416 18.72 -23.31 -0.33
CA ASN A 416 19.24 -24.11 -1.44
C ASN A 416 20.59 -24.76 -1.13
N GLN A 417 21.46 -24.09 -0.38
CA GLN A 417 22.71 -24.69 0.07
C GLN A 417 22.46 -25.90 0.99
N LYS A 418 21.52 -25.78 1.95
CA LYS A 418 21.11 -26.89 2.82
C LYS A 418 20.52 -28.05 2.03
N ILE A 419 19.70 -27.75 1.01
CA ILE A 419 19.11 -28.74 0.10
C ILE A 419 20.21 -29.49 -0.67
N ARG A 420 21.18 -28.79 -1.26
CA ARG A 420 22.30 -29.40 -2.00
C ARG A 420 23.12 -30.35 -1.12
N PHE A 421 23.48 -29.93 0.09
CA PHE A 421 24.19 -30.80 1.04
C PHE A 421 23.35 -32.02 1.44
N SER A 422 22.05 -31.84 1.61
CA SER A 422 21.13 -32.92 1.94
C SER A 422 20.95 -33.91 0.77
N GLN A 423 20.91 -33.43 -0.47
CA GLN A 423 20.91 -34.26 -1.68
C GLN A 423 22.20 -35.08 -1.78
N LEU A 424 23.37 -34.47 -1.53
CA LEU A 424 24.64 -35.18 -1.52
C LEU A 424 24.68 -36.28 -0.45
N ALA A 425 24.21 -35.97 0.76
CA ALA A 425 24.12 -36.94 1.85
C ALA A 425 23.14 -38.08 1.52
N MET A 426 22.02 -37.77 0.88
CA MET A 426 21.04 -38.74 0.41
C MET A 426 21.63 -39.66 -0.66
N LEU A 427 22.24 -39.12 -1.73
CA LEU A 427 22.87 -39.90 -2.81
C LEU A 427 24.00 -40.78 -2.28
N THR A 428 24.82 -40.26 -1.36
CA THR A 428 25.87 -41.05 -0.68
C THR A 428 25.25 -42.20 0.11
N SER A 429 24.15 -41.93 0.83
CA SER A 429 23.44 -42.95 1.60
C SER A 429 22.78 -44.01 0.72
N ILE A 430 22.31 -43.66 -0.49
CA ILE A 430 21.80 -44.62 -1.47
C ILE A 430 22.90 -45.59 -1.88
N GLN A 431 24.09 -45.08 -2.21
CA GLN A 431 25.22 -45.92 -2.59
C GLN A 431 25.66 -46.83 -1.43
N LEU A 432 25.70 -46.31 -0.20
CA LEU A 432 25.98 -47.12 1.00
C LEU A 432 24.90 -48.18 1.24
N HIS A 433 23.63 -47.83 1.08
CA HIS A 433 22.50 -48.74 1.23
C HIS A 433 22.55 -49.86 0.18
N GLN A 434 22.80 -49.53 -1.08
CA GLN A 434 22.95 -50.52 -2.16
C GLN A 434 24.16 -51.44 -1.94
N LYS A 435 25.32 -50.86 -1.61
CA LYS A 435 26.58 -51.58 -1.44
C LYS A 435 26.62 -52.48 -0.18
N HIS A 436 26.02 -52.05 0.93
CA HIS A 436 26.18 -52.72 2.22
C HIS A 436 24.92 -53.37 2.77
N LEU A 437 23.72 -52.93 2.37
CA LEU A 437 22.46 -53.50 2.88
C LEU A 437 21.76 -54.33 1.80
N ALA A 438 21.60 -53.81 0.58
CA ALA A 438 20.89 -54.51 -0.49
C ALA A 438 21.64 -55.74 -1.01
N SER A 439 22.98 -55.73 -0.98
CA SER A 439 23.82 -56.85 -1.41
C SER A 439 23.81 -58.05 -0.45
N LEU A 440 23.25 -57.91 0.76
CA LEU A 440 23.19 -58.98 1.76
C LEU A 440 21.99 -59.90 1.50
N ASP A 441 22.09 -61.17 1.90
CA ASP A 441 20.93 -62.06 1.92
C ASP A 441 19.89 -61.59 2.95
N ASP A 442 18.62 -62.01 2.77
CA ASP A 442 17.50 -61.58 3.61
C ASP A 442 17.74 -61.87 5.10
N THR A 443 18.47 -62.93 5.40
CA THR A 443 18.72 -63.37 6.78
C THR A 443 19.78 -62.51 7.45
N LEU A 444 20.88 -62.21 6.76
CA LEU A 444 21.87 -61.25 7.25
C LEU A 444 21.30 -59.83 7.35
N ARG A 445 20.42 -59.41 6.42
CA ARG A 445 19.70 -58.12 6.50
C ARG A 445 18.83 -58.04 7.74
N LEU A 446 17.99 -59.04 7.97
CA LEU A 446 17.14 -59.13 9.16
C LEU A 446 17.98 -59.05 10.44
N ALA A 447 19.09 -59.77 10.47
CA ALA A 447 20.00 -59.75 11.60
C ALA A 447 20.63 -58.37 11.79
N LEU A 448 21.22 -57.77 10.75
CA LEU A 448 21.93 -56.49 10.80
C LEU A 448 21.04 -55.35 11.32
N THR A 449 19.78 -55.33 10.87
CA THR A 449 18.78 -54.30 11.15
C THR A 449 18.01 -54.47 12.46
N GLY A 450 18.37 -55.43 13.32
CA GLY A 450 17.61 -55.79 14.53
C GLY A 450 17.25 -54.62 15.47
N GLN A 451 18.07 -53.57 15.54
CA GLN A 451 17.78 -52.37 16.35
C GLN A 451 16.64 -51.51 15.79
N LEU A 452 16.32 -51.67 14.52
CA LEU A 452 15.31 -50.89 13.80
C LEU A 452 13.93 -51.57 13.82
N HIS A 453 13.86 -52.84 14.20
CA HIS A 453 12.63 -53.64 14.15
C HIS A 453 11.50 -53.07 15.01
N LYS A 454 11.82 -52.34 16.09
CA LYS A 454 10.83 -51.67 16.95
C LYS A 454 10.23 -50.40 16.31
N LYS A 455 10.93 -49.83 15.32
CA LYS A 455 10.55 -48.57 14.65
C LYS A 455 9.90 -48.78 13.28
N VAL A 456 10.09 -49.95 12.67
CA VAL A 456 9.52 -50.29 11.37
C VAL A 456 8.21 -51.06 11.56
N ARG A 457 7.12 -50.54 10.98
CA ARG A 457 5.81 -51.20 10.96
C ARG A 457 5.68 -52.07 9.71
N ASN A 458 4.99 -53.20 9.87
CA ASN A 458 4.56 -54.07 8.79
C ASN A 458 3.07 -54.38 9.01
N GLY A 459 2.20 -53.65 8.30
CA GLY A 459 0.77 -53.58 8.61
C GLY A 459 0.50 -52.86 9.94
N ALA A 460 -0.40 -53.41 10.77
CA ALA A 460 -0.76 -52.81 12.06
C ALA A 460 0.33 -52.94 13.15
N THR A 461 1.27 -53.89 12.99
CA THR A 461 2.25 -54.29 14.01
C THR A 461 3.68 -53.92 13.61
N THR A 462 4.63 -53.97 14.55
CA THR A 462 6.05 -53.74 14.27
C THR A 462 6.75 -55.02 13.83
N VAL A 463 7.85 -54.89 13.08
CA VAL A 463 8.70 -56.05 12.72
C VAL A 463 9.17 -56.77 13.98
N HIS A 464 9.47 -56.04 15.06
CA HIS A 464 9.86 -56.63 16.33
C HIS A 464 8.77 -57.53 16.92
N PHE A 465 7.51 -57.07 16.90
CA PHE A 465 6.37 -57.84 17.36
C PHE A 465 6.17 -59.10 16.50
N GLN A 466 6.30 -58.98 15.18
CA GLN A 466 6.19 -60.13 14.27
C GLN A 466 7.27 -61.18 14.53
N VAL A 467 8.53 -60.76 14.74
CA VAL A 467 9.62 -61.68 15.11
C VAL A 467 9.33 -62.34 16.46
N GLN A 468 8.86 -61.57 17.45
CA GLN A 468 8.53 -62.10 18.79
C GLN A 468 7.41 -63.16 18.78
N GLN A 469 6.41 -62.99 17.91
CA GLN A 469 5.30 -63.93 17.76
C GLN A 469 5.64 -65.13 16.85
N SER A 470 6.79 -65.10 16.19
CA SER A 470 7.24 -66.18 15.30
C SER A 470 8.04 -67.27 16.02
N LEU A 471 8.39 -68.32 15.29
CA LEU A 471 9.32 -69.35 15.75
C LEU A 471 10.76 -68.83 15.97
N LEU A 472 11.12 -67.65 15.42
CA LEU A 472 12.42 -67.03 15.65
C LEU A 472 12.50 -66.34 17.02
N PRO A 473 13.47 -66.71 17.87
CA PRO A 473 13.72 -65.95 19.10
C PRO A 473 14.23 -64.54 18.77
N VAL A 474 13.75 -63.51 19.48
CA VAL A 474 14.24 -62.12 19.32
C VAL A 474 15.76 -62.01 19.55
N ALA A 475 16.33 -62.90 20.39
CA ALA A 475 17.77 -62.97 20.60
C ALA A 475 18.57 -63.31 19.34
N SER A 476 17.97 -64.03 18.37
CA SER A 476 18.63 -64.44 17.12
C SER A 476 18.99 -63.28 16.18
N VAL A 477 18.30 -62.15 16.31
CA VAL A 477 18.60 -60.91 15.55
C VAL A 477 19.41 -59.90 16.37
N SER A 478 19.86 -60.27 17.57
CA SER A 478 20.65 -59.40 18.45
C SER A 478 22.11 -59.28 18.00
N GLY A 479 22.73 -58.14 18.33
CA GLY A 479 24.16 -57.93 18.08
C GLY A 479 25.06 -58.95 18.80
N ALA A 480 24.65 -59.41 20.00
CA ALA A 480 25.38 -60.41 20.78
C ALA A 480 25.39 -61.77 20.08
N PHE A 481 24.25 -62.21 19.55
CA PHE A 481 24.15 -63.46 18.79
C PHE A 481 24.97 -63.41 17.50
N ARG A 482 24.92 -62.29 16.76
CA ARG A 482 25.79 -62.09 15.58
C ARG A 482 27.29 -62.16 15.92
N LYS A 483 27.70 -61.59 17.06
CA LYS A 483 29.11 -61.66 17.52
C LYS A 483 29.52 -63.08 17.89
N LEU A 484 28.61 -63.87 18.46
CA LEU A 484 28.84 -65.27 18.85
C LEU A 484 28.99 -66.17 17.62
N VAL A 485 28.13 -65.96 16.61
CA VAL A 485 28.03 -66.79 15.39
C VAL A 485 28.94 -66.28 14.24
N ARG A 486 29.73 -65.23 14.46
CA ARG A 486 30.59 -64.65 13.41
C ARG A 486 31.59 -65.69 12.84
N PRO A 487 31.75 -65.84 11.51
CA PRO A 487 32.55 -66.93 10.91
C PRO A 487 34.00 -67.05 11.40
N ARG A 488 34.63 -65.93 11.78
CA ARG A 488 36.02 -65.88 12.29
C ARG A 488 36.13 -65.78 13.82
N GLY A 489 35.03 -65.95 14.55
CA GLY A 489 34.97 -65.83 16.01
C GLY A 489 35.54 -67.07 16.72
N LEU A 490 35.90 -66.91 18.00
CA LEU A 490 36.42 -68.01 18.83
C LEU A 490 35.46 -69.20 18.90
N MET A 491 34.16 -68.94 19.13
CA MET A 491 33.12 -69.99 19.17
C MET A 491 32.92 -70.64 17.79
N ALA A 492 32.83 -69.85 16.72
CA ALA A 492 32.68 -70.36 15.36
C ALA A 492 33.86 -71.22 14.89
N LYS A 493 35.09 -70.85 15.27
CA LYS A 493 36.30 -71.65 15.01
C LYS A 493 36.28 -72.97 15.79
N ARG A 494 35.84 -72.95 17.05
CA ARG A 494 35.74 -74.15 17.89
C ARG A 494 34.61 -75.09 17.48
N LEU A 495 33.53 -74.57 16.91
CA LEU A 495 32.35 -75.32 16.46
C LEU A 495 32.38 -75.68 14.97
N GLU A 496 33.49 -75.41 14.27
CA GLU A 496 33.70 -75.66 12.83
C GLU A 496 32.60 -75.05 11.94
N MET A 497 32.15 -73.84 12.29
CA MET A 497 31.04 -73.14 11.62
C MET A 497 31.42 -72.56 10.23
N SER A 498 32.59 -72.91 9.70
CA SER A 498 33.04 -72.55 8.35
C SER A 498 32.43 -73.41 7.25
N THR A 499 31.66 -74.45 7.60
CA THR A 499 30.93 -75.31 6.66
C THR A 499 29.59 -74.68 6.25
N PRO A 500 29.16 -74.76 4.97
CA PRO A 500 27.91 -74.12 4.48
C PRO A 500 26.65 -74.51 5.27
N VAL A 501 26.63 -75.77 5.76
CA VAL A 501 25.53 -76.38 6.52
C VAL A 501 25.39 -75.76 7.93
N ARG A 502 26.43 -75.12 8.48
CA ARG A 502 26.45 -74.47 9.81
C ARG A 502 26.64 -72.95 9.74
N SER A 503 26.27 -72.33 8.61
CA SER A 503 26.33 -70.89 8.41
C SER A 503 25.27 -70.13 9.21
N PHE A 504 25.46 -68.83 9.42
CA PHE A 504 24.47 -67.97 10.10
C PHE A 504 23.08 -68.08 9.45
N THR A 505 23.03 -68.09 8.12
CA THR A 505 21.80 -68.22 7.34
C THR A 505 21.11 -69.57 7.59
N SER A 506 21.84 -70.68 7.60
CA SER A 506 21.24 -72.00 7.87
C SER A 506 20.73 -72.14 9.31
N LEU A 507 21.40 -71.50 10.29
CA LEU A 507 20.96 -71.48 11.68
C LEU A 507 19.66 -70.71 11.87
N ILE A 508 19.56 -69.51 11.29
CA ILE A 508 18.33 -68.71 11.36
C ILE A 508 17.20 -69.41 10.62
N GLN A 509 17.44 -69.98 9.43
CA GLN A 509 16.43 -70.75 8.71
C GLN A 509 15.99 -71.99 9.50
N GLY A 510 16.92 -72.74 10.09
CA GLY A 510 16.61 -73.89 10.94
C GLY A 510 15.81 -73.54 12.18
N MET A 511 16.09 -72.40 12.81
CA MET A 511 15.26 -71.87 13.91
C MET A 511 13.88 -71.43 13.41
N ASN A 512 13.80 -70.78 12.24
CA ASN A 512 12.55 -70.31 11.67
C ASN A 512 11.61 -71.45 11.26
N THR A 513 12.14 -72.58 10.83
CA THR A 513 11.36 -73.78 10.49
C THR A 513 11.14 -74.71 11.68
N GLY A 514 11.57 -74.34 12.89
CA GLY A 514 11.43 -75.16 14.10
C GLY A 514 12.32 -76.42 14.14
N LYS A 515 13.28 -76.56 13.21
CA LYS A 515 14.26 -77.67 13.19
C LYS A 515 15.33 -77.49 14.26
N LEU A 516 15.59 -76.25 14.68
CA LEU A 516 16.52 -75.88 15.74
C LEU A 516 15.74 -75.11 16.82
N THR A 517 15.73 -75.61 18.06
CA THR A 517 15.11 -74.94 19.19
C THR A 517 16.12 -74.72 20.31
N ALA A 518 15.97 -73.61 21.03
CA ALA A 518 16.82 -73.30 22.19
C ALA A 518 16.42 -74.10 23.45
N ALA A 519 15.23 -74.70 23.45
CA ALA A 519 14.68 -75.51 24.53
C ALA A 519 13.75 -76.61 23.98
N PRO A 520 13.60 -77.75 24.67
CA PRO A 520 12.58 -78.74 24.36
C PRO A 520 11.17 -78.15 24.49
N ALA A 521 10.20 -78.69 23.73
CA ALA A 521 8.82 -78.25 23.79
C ALA A 521 8.30 -78.36 25.23
N LYS A 522 7.62 -77.32 25.73
CA LYS A 522 6.96 -77.37 27.04
C LYS A 522 5.84 -78.40 26.96
N VAL A 523 5.94 -79.47 27.73
CA VAL A 523 4.90 -80.50 27.84
C VAL A 523 3.97 -80.07 28.97
N VAL A 524 2.66 -80.04 28.69
CA VAL A 524 1.64 -79.85 29.72
C VAL A 524 1.72 -81.05 30.67
N PRO A 525 1.84 -80.87 31.99
CA PRO A 525 1.80 -81.99 32.93
C PRO A 525 0.54 -82.83 32.71
N PRO A 526 0.60 -84.18 32.71
CA PRO A 526 -0.58 -85.02 32.57
C PRO A 526 -1.61 -84.69 33.65
N GLU A 527 -2.90 -84.72 33.26
CA GLU A 527 -4.13 -84.18 33.87
C GLU A 527 -4.44 -84.46 35.36
N ALA A 528 -3.48 -84.88 36.18
CA ALA A 528 -3.72 -85.37 37.55
C ALA A 528 -3.74 -84.29 38.66
N GLN A 529 -3.93 -83.00 38.34
CA GLN A 529 -4.08 -81.94 39.36
C GLN A 529 -5.34 -81.08 39.21
N THR A 530 -6.32 -81.56 38.46
CA THR A 530 -7.71 -81.08 38.58
C THR A 530 -8.53 -82.12 39.35
N LEU A 531 -9.54 -81.68 40.10
CA LEU A 531 -10.37 -82.50 40.99
C LEU A 531 -10.77 -83.84 40.34
N PRO A 532 -10.81 -84.97 41.10
CA PRO A 532 -11.23 -86.27 40.57
C PRO A 532 -12.53 -86.17 39.77
N ALA A 533 -12.57 -86.77 38.57
CA ALA A 533 -13.70 -86.67 37.64
C ALA A 533 -15.06 -87.11 38.22
N GLU A 534 -15.05 -87.92 39.28
CA GLU A 534 -16.23 -88.36 40.01
C GLU A 534 -16.82 -87.27 40.91
N ILE A 535 -15.99 -86.37 41.47
CA ILE A 535 -16.41 -85.20 42.25
C ILE A 535 -16.92 -84.10 41.31
N GLY A 536 -16.27 -83.94 40.14
CA GLY A 536 -16.67 -83.00 39.09
C GLY A 536 -18.07 -83.23 38.49
N LYS A 537 -18.56 -84.47 38.51
CA LYS A 537 -19.90 -84.84 37.99
C LYS A 537 -21.05 -84.59 38.98
N GLN A 538 -20.78 -84.45 40.28
CA GLN A 538 -21.82 -84.23 41.30
C GLN A 538 -22.01 -82.75 41.69
N LEU A 539 -21.09 -81.88 41.28
CA LEU A 539 -21.13 -80.45 41.57
C LEU A 539 -21.35 -79.70 40.26
N ASP A 540 -22.54 -79.16 40.04
CA ASP A 540 -22.82 -78.29 38.90
C ASP A 540 -22.12 -76.93 39.12
N TYR A 541 -20.90 -76.81 38.61
CA TYR A 541 -20.07 -75.61 38.73
C TYR A 541 -20.39 -74.57 37.63
N SER A 542 -21.51 -74.70 36.92
CA SER A 542 -21.88 -73.72 35.90
C SER A 542 -22.39 -72.41 36.51
N ALA A 543 -22.13 -71.30 35.81
CA ALA A 543 -22.73 -70.00 36.14
C ALA A 543 -24.28 -70.09 36.15
N ASP A 544 -24.86 -70.99 35.35
CA ASP A 544 -26.30 -71.19 35.24
C ASP A 544 -26.89 -71.94 36.45
N ALA A 545 -26.14 -72.84 37.09
CA ALA A 545 -26.50 -73.44 38.36
C ALA A 545 -26.77 -72.38 39.44
N VAL A 546 -25.89 -71.38 39.53
CA VAL A 546 -26.03 -70.24 40.47
C VAL A 546 -27.21 -69.33 40.11
N LYS A 547 -27.48 -69.13 38.82
CA LYS A 547 -28.65 -68.35 38.35
C LYS A 547 -29.97 -69.05 38.66
N ASN A 548 -29.99 -70.39 38.62
CA ASN A 548 -31.19 -71.20 38.87
C ASN A 548 -31.57 -71.33 40.36
N ILE A 549 -30.71 -70.92 41.30
CA ILE A 549 -31.04 -70.88 42.73
C ILE A 549 -32.18 -69.87 42.95
N GLY A 550 -33.28 -70.28 43.58
CA GLY A 550 -34.42 -69.39 43.86
C GLY A 550 -34.05 -68.13 44.68
N ALA A 551 -34.89 -67.10 44.59
CA ALA A 551 -34.65 -65.82 45.27
C ALA A 551 -34.69 -65.92 46.81
N ARG A 552 -33.79 -65.20 47.50
CA ARG A 552 -33.58 -65.18 48.95
C ARG A 552 -33.75 -63.76 49.50
N GLY A 553 -34.97 -63.45 49.94
CA GLY A 553 -35.31 -62.12 50.49
C GLY A 553 -34.76 -61.81 51.89
N ASN A 554 -34.18 -62.77 52.61
CA ASN A 554 -33.62 -62.57 53.96
C ASN A 554 -32.19 -63.13 54.10
N PHE A 555 -31.43 -63.13 53.01
CA PHE A 555 -30.04 -63.58 53.03
C PHE A 555 -29.15 -62.62 53.83
N LYS A 556 -28.35 -63.17 54.73
CA LYS A 556 -27.30 -62.46 55.45
C LYS A 556 -26.03 -63.31 55.43
N ILE A 557 -24.89 -62.66 55.25
CA ILE A 557 -23.59 -63.30 55.44
C ILE A 557 -23.31 -63.25 56.94
N LEU A 558 -23.23 -64.42 57.56
CA LEU A 558 -22.99 -64.57 59.00
C LEU A 558 -21.55 -65.02 59.24
N LEU A 559 -21.03 -64.69 60.43
CA LEU A 559 -19.75 -65.23 60.88
C LEU A 559 -19.90 -66.72 61.23
N PRO A 560 -18.81 -67.52 61.13
CA PRO A 560 -18.83 -68.93 61.48
C PRO A 560 -19.41 -69.16 62.89
N GLY A 561 -20.37 -70.08 63.03
CA GLY A 561 -21.00 -70.42 64.31
C GLY A 561 -22.33 -69.69 64.60
N GLN A 562 -22.75 -68.70 63.80
CA GLN A 562 -24.08 -68.10 63.92
C GLN A 562 -25.10 -68.75 62.97
N THR A 563 -26.27 -69.12 63.49
CA THR A 563 -27.37 -69.73 62.71
C THR A 563 -28.58 -68.80 62.66
N GLN A 564 -29.26 -68.77 61.53
CA GLN A 564 -30.54 -68.07 61.37
C GLN A 564 -31.68 -69.07 61.18
N ALA A 565 -32.81 -68.84 61.86
CA ALA A 565 -34.00 -69.66 61.69
C ALA A 565 -34.60 -69.51 60.27
N PRO A 566 -35.01 -70.61 59.61
CA PRO A 566 -35.57 -70.54 58.27
C PRO A 566 -36.96 -69.86 58.29
N ILE A 567 -37.15 -68.82 57.48
CA ILE A 567 -38.47 -68.23 57.26
C ILE A 567 -39.06 -68.83 55.98
N ILE A 568 -40.15 -69.60 56.12
CA ILE A 568 -40.88 -70.17 54.98
C ILE A 568 -41.93 -69.15 54.52
N ARG A 569 -41.50 -68.19 53.69
CA ARG A 569 -42.39 -67.41 52.81
C ARG A 569 -41.85 -67.50 51.40
N ARG A 570 -42.72 -67.68 50.40
CA ARG A 570 -42.33 -67.54 48.98
C ARG A 570 -41.98 -66.08 48.74
N ILE A 571 -40.72 -65.81 48.43
CA ILE A 571 -40.23 -64.48 48.09
C ILE A 571 -39.71 -64.54 46.67
N ASN A 572 -40.15 -63.60 45.82
CA ASN A 572 -39.81 -63.59 44.40
C ASN A 572 -38.65 -62.66 44.05
N ARG A 573 -37.96 -62.07 45.05
CA ARG A 573 -36.79 -61.19 44.87
C ARG A 573 -35.75 -61.38 45.97
N ASP A 574 -34.47 -61.35 45.58
CA ASP A 574 -33.32 -61.32 46.48
C ASP A 574 -33.31 -59.99 47.27
N ASN A 575 -32.80 -59.99 48.51
CA ASN A 575 -32.39 -58.73 49.15
C ASN A 575 -31.07 -58.23 48.56
N ALA A 576 -30.66 -57.01 48.94
CA ALA A 576 -29.45 -56.39 48.39
C ALA A 576 -28.18 -57.26 48.57
N VAL A 577 -28.02 -57.89 49.73
CA VAL A 577 -26.86 -58.75 50.04
C VAL A 577 -26.88 -60.03 49.20
N ALA A 578 -28.03 -60.71 49.07
CA ALA A 578 -28.18 -61.89 48.21
C ALA A 578 -27.87 -61.59 46.75
N LYS A 579 -28.35 -60.46 46.23
CA LYS A 579 -28.13 -60.08 44.84
C LYS A 579 -26.64 -59.91 44.55
N VAL A 580 -25.92 -59.17 45.41
CA VAL A 580 -24.48 -58.96 45.27
C VAL A 580 -23.71 -60.27 45.41
N PHE A 581 -24.05 -61.09 46.40
CA PHE A 581 -23.39 -62.38 46.61
C PHE A 581 -23.61 -63.33 45.43
N ARG A 582 -24.82 -63.38 44.87
CA ARG A 582 -25.14 -64.16 43.68
C ARG A 582 -24.30 -63.71 42.49
N THR A 583 -24.22 -62.42 42.20
CA THR A 583 -23.37 -61.91 41.11
C THR A 583 -21.90 -62.27 41.30
N ALA A 584 -21.35 -62.09 42.52
CA ALA A 584 -19.98 -62.46 42.81
C ALA A 584 -19.73 -63.97 42.61
N LEU A 585 -20.67 -64.80 43.05
CA LEU A 585 -20.60 -66.25 42.89
C LEU A 585 -20.73 -66.67 41.42
N THR A 586 -21.60 -66.02 40.63
CA THR A 586 -21.73 -66.24 39.19
C THR A 586 -20.42 -65.92 38.48
N ASN A 587 -19.83 -64.73 38.72
CA ASN A 587 -18.57 -64.33 38.09
C ASN A 587 -17.42 -65.27 38.46
N LEU A 588 -17.36 -65.74 39.72
CA LEU A 588 -16.35 -66.71 40.14
C LEU A 588 -16.49 -68.03 39.35
N HIS A 589 -17.72 -68.51 39.16
CA HIS A 589 -17.95 -69.75 38.41
C HIS A 589 -17.70 -69.56 36.91
N GLU A 590 -17.95 -68.39 36.34
CA GLU A 590 -17.54 -68.07 34.96
C GLU A 590 -16.02 -68.16 34.79
N VAL A 591 -15.24 -67.59 35.73
CA VAL A 591 -13.77 -67.66 35.70
C VAL A 591 -13.24 -69.08 35.92
N MET A 592 -13.88 -69.88 36.79
CA MET A 592 -13.46 -71.27 37.02
C MET A 592 -13.72 -72.19 35.81
N VAL A 593 -14.66 -71.83 34.93
CA VAL A 593 -15.00 -72.59 33.73
C VAL A 593 -14.18 -72.15 32.50
N GLU A 594 -13.57 -70.95 32.55
CA GLU A 594 -12.73 -70.46 31.46
C GLU A 594 -11.46 -71.32 31.31
N GLN A 595 -11.42 -72.14 30.26
CA GLN A 595 -10.23 -72.91 29.92
C GLN A 595 -9.10 -71.96 29.52
N VAL A 596 -7.92 -72.14 30.11
CA VAL A 596 -6.70 -71.46 29.65
C VAL A 596 -6.51 -71.81 28.18
N MET A 597 -6.78 -70.85 27.28
CA MET A 597 -6.54 -71.06 25.86
C MET A 597 -5.08 -71.48 25.67
N PRO A 598 -4.80 -72.59 24.95
CA PRO A 598 -3.42 -72.95 24.66
C PRO A 598 -2.74 -71.80 23.91
N PRO A 599 -1.46 -71.50 24.19
CA PRO A 599 -0.77 -70.43 23.50
C PRO A 599 -0.84 -70.66 21.98
N PRO A 600 -1.09 -69.61 21.19
CA PRO A 600 -1.25 -69.75 19.75
C PRO A 600 0.00 -70.40 19.15
N VAL A 601 -0.21 -71.36 18.25
CA VAL A 601 0.88 -72.04 17.55
C VAL A 601 1.67 -71.00 16.74
N ARG A 602 2.92 -70.77 17.14
CA ARG A 602 3.80 -69.82 16.46
C ARG A 602 4.13 -70.31 15.06
N GLN A 603 4.02 -69.41 14.09
CA GLN A 603 4.34 -69.69 12.69
C GLN A 603 5.78 -69.25 12.35
N PRO A 604 6.39 -69.81 11.30
CA PRO A 604 7.63 -69.27 10.74
C PRO A 604 7.47 -67.79 10.39
N ALA A 605 8.48 -66.98 10.68
CA ALA A 605 8.53 -65.60 10.21
C ALA A 605 8.72 -65.58 8.68
N GLY A 606 7.95 -64.72 8.00
CA GLY A 606 8.16 -64.43 6.58
C GLY A 606 9.42 -63.58 6.36
N ILE A 607 10.61 -64.18 6.50
CA ILE A 607 11.90 -63.48 6.47
C ILE A 607 12.05 -62.61 5.21
N ASN A 608 11.65 -63.12 4.05
CA ASN A 608 11.71 -62.36 2.78
C ASN A 608 10.80 -61.13 2.81
N VAL A 609 9.54 -61.30 3.23
CA VAL A 609 8.57 -60.18 3.35
C VAL A 609 9.08 -59.13 4.34
N ILE A 610 9.54 -59.56 5.52
CA ILE A 610 10.09 -58.67 6.54
C ILE A 610 11.33 -57.93 6.02
N SER A 611 12.22 -58.66 5.34
CA SER A 611 13.43 -58.10 4.71
C SER A 611 13.07 -57.04 3.68
N GLN A 612 12.09 -57.30 2.81
CA GLN A 612 11.59 -56.31 1.85
C GLN A 612 10.96 -55.09 2.53
N THR A 613 10.14 -55.29 3.57
CA THR A 613 9.58 -54.17 4.36
C THR A 613 10.68 -53.31 4.96
N LEU A 614 11.73 -53.92 5.50
CA LEU A 614 12.89 -53.20 6.05
C LEU A 614 13.65 -52.43 4.96
N MET A 615 13.85 -53.03 3.78
CA MET A 615 14.50 -52.35 2.64
C MET A 615 13.70 -51.14 2.17
N ASN A 616 12.38 -51.26 2.10
CA ASN A 616 11.51 -50.14 1.72
C ASN A 616 11.50 -49.04 2.78
N ALA A 617 11.44 -49.41 4.07
CA ALA A 617 11.44 -48.47 5.18
C ALA A 617 12.79 -47.75 5.37
N LEU A 618 13.89 -48.35 4.93
CA LEU A 618 15.25 -47.80 5.03
C LEU A 618 15.75 -47.17 3.73
N ASN A 619 14.90 -47.08 2.70
CA ASN A 619 15.24 -46.45 1.44
C ASN A 619 15.57 -44.96 1.67
N PRO A 620 16.82 -44.51 1.40
CA PRO A 620 17.21 -43.12 1.63
C PRO A 620 16.39 -42.11 0.81
N LEU A 621 15.89 -42.49 -0.37
CA LEU A 621 15.04 -41.62 -1.21
C LEU A 621 13.75 -41.21 -0.53
N ASN A 622 13.20 -42.08 0.34
CA ASN A 622 11.94 -41.82 1.04
C ASN A 622 12.17 -41.23 2.44
N THR A 623 13.26 -41.60 3.09
CA THR A 623 13.52 -41.24 4.50
C THR A 623 14.22 -39.90 4.67
N PHE A 624 15.08 -39.48 3.73
CA PHE A 624 15.77 -38.19 3.81
C PHE A 624 14.83 -36.98 3.65
N PRO A 625 13.93 -36.92 2.65
CA PRO A 625 13.00 -35.81 2.52
C PRO A 625 12.15 -35.59 3.77
N VAL A 626 11.59 -36.67 4.35
CA VAL A 626 10.79 -36.62 5.59
C VAL A 626 11.57 -36.02 6.77
N ARG A 627 12.88 -36.25 6.85
CA ARG A 627 13.73 -35.73 7.93
C ARG A 627 14.14 -34.28 7.71
N VAL A 628 14.48 -33.92 6.48
CA VAL A 628 15.13 -32.63 6.16
C VAL A 628 14.12 -31.53 5.88
N LEU A 629 13.04 -31.84 5.14
CA LEU A 629 12.07 -30.83 4.67
C LEU A 629 11.39 -30.05 5.81
N PRO A 630 11.01 -30.65 6.96
CA PRO A 630 10.42 -29.88 8.08
C PRO A 630 11.37 -28.83 8.69
N GLY A 631 12.68 -28.96 8.49
CA GLY A 631 13.67 -27.98 8.95
C GLY A 631 13.98 -26.87 7.94
N ILE A 632 13.42 -26.96 6.73
CA ILE A 632 13.63 -26.02 5.62
C ILE A 632 12.34 -25.28 5.27
N ILE A 633 11.18 -25.95 5.37
CA ILE A 633 9.88 -25.41 4.95
C ILE A 633 9.08 -24.98 6.18
N GLN A 634 8.60 -23.74 6.18
CA GLN A 634 7.50 -23.30 7.05
C GLN A 634 6.21 -23.31 6.21
N GLY A 635 5.42 -24.38 6.28
CA GLY A 635 4.20 -24.51 5.48
C GLY A 635 3.50 -25.87 5.64
N THR A 636 2.24 -25.95 5.20
CA THR A 636 1.35 -27.11 5.36
C THR A 636 1.43 -28.13 4.20
N GLY A 637 2.31 -27.92 3.22
CA GLY A 637 2.43 -28.77 2.02
C GLY A 637 3.44 -29.93 2.19
N ILE A 638 3.08 -31.10 1.66
CA ILE A 638 4.00 -32.24 1.53
C ILE A 638 4.83 -32.01 0.27
N VAL A 639 6.10 -31.62 0.42
CA VAL A 639 7.02 -31.54 -0.72
C VAL A 639 7.47 -32.96 -1.11
N PRO A 640 7.13 -33.47 -2.31
CA PRO A 640 7.34 -34.87 -2.68
C PRO A 640 8.81 -35.19 -2.96
N LYS A 641 9.64 -34.18 -3.26
CA LYS A 641 11.05 -34.34 -3.64
C LYS A 641 11.90 -33.22 -3.05
N LEU A 642 13.08 -33.58 -2.54
CA LEU A 642 14.10 -32.62 -2.13
C LEU A 642 14.75 -32.01 -3.37
N ASP A 643 14.22 -30.88 -3.85
CA ASP A 643 14.70 -30.16 -5.03
C ASP A 643 15.00 -28.68 -4.72
N ARG A 644 15.75 -28.00 -5.61
CA ARG A 644 16.11 -26.59 -5.44
C ARG A 644 14.84 -25.74 -5.32
N VAL A 645 14.80 -24.84 -4.33
CA VAL A 645 13.80 -23.78 -4.24
C VAL A 645 14.08 -22.78 -5.35
N MET A 646 13.13 -22.65 -6.27
CA MET A 646 13.13 -21.61 -7.28
C MET A 646 12.35 -20.40 -6.76
N ALA A 647 12.80 -19.22 -7.14
CA ALA A 647 12.20 -17.95 -6.77
C ALA A 647 12.25 -16.99 -7.97
N TYR A 648 11.48 -15.92 -7.87
CA TYR A 648 11.58 -14.77 -8.76
C TYR A 648 11.47 -13.50 -7.91
N PRO A 649 12.17 -12.42 -8.26
CA PRO A 649 12.09 -11.15 -7.52
C PRO A 649 10.77 -10.41 -7.84
N ASP A 650 10.27 -9.59 -6.91
CA ASP A 650 9.15 -8.67 -7.14
C ASP A 650 9.72 -7.25 -7.41
N ILE A 651 9.65 -6.79 -8.65
CA ILE A 651 10.09 -5.45 -9.04
C ILE A 651 8.88 -4.51 -9.07
N ARG A 652 8.95 -3.44 -8.27
CA ARG A 652 7.85 -2.49 -8.04
C ARG A 652 7.98 -1.17 -8.80
N ASP A 653 8.99 -1.05 -9.65
CA ASP A 653 9.13 0.14 -10.48
C ASP A 653 7.98 0.20 -11.50
N ALA A 654 7.55 1.40 -11.88
CA ALA A 654 6.50 1.59 -12.87
C ALA A 654 7.09 1.46 -14.29
N MET A 655 6.72 0.41 -15.01
CA MET A 655 7.38 0.05 -16.28
C MET A 655 7.07 0.98 -17.47
N TYR A 656 6.13 1.93 -17.35
CA TYR A 656 6.01 2.99 -18.36
C TYR A 656 7.18 3.99 -18.32
N GLU A 657 7.79 4.24 -17.14
CA GLU A 657 8.89 5.21 -16.97
C GLU A 657 10.12 4.86 -17.83
N PRO A 658 10.68 3.63 -17.79
CA PRO A 658 11.80 3.26 -18.65
C PRO A 658 11.44 3.22 -20.14
N LEU A 659 10.18 2.96 -20.49
CA LEU A 659 9.70 3.02 -21.88
C LEU A 659 9.75 4.45 -22.42
N VAL A 660 9.19 5.40 -21.66
CA VAL A 660 9.23 6.85 -21.96
C VAL A 660 10.67 7.37 -22.02
N ALA A 661 11.56 6.87 -21.15
CA ALA A 661 12.97 7.25 -21.12
C ALA A 661 13.78 6.74 -22.33
N ILE A 662 13.30 5.71 -23.05
CA ILE A 662 13.87 5.31 -24.33
C ILE A 662 13.37 6.22 -25.43
N ASN A 663 12.04 6.29 -25.58
CA ASN A 663 11.39 7.19 -26.52
C ASN A 663 9.95 7.44 -26.08
N LYS A 664 9.58 8.71 -25.92
CA LYS A 664 8.23 9.15 -25.53
C LYS A 664 7.15 8.61 -26.49
N GLU A 665 7.49 8.49 -27.77
CA GLU A 665 6.60 7.98 -28.82
C GLU A 665 6.34 6.48 -28.73
N PHE A 666 7.15 5.70 -27.98
CA PHE A 666 6.86 4.28 -27.73
C PHE A 666 5.76 4.07 -26.70
N PHE A 667 5.56 5.05 -25.81
CA PHE A 667 4.49 4.99 -24.83
C PHE A 667 3.16 5.42 -25.45
N VAL A 668 3.13 6.60 -26.10
CA VAL A 668 1.98 7.08 -26.86
C VAL A 668 2.51 7.73 -28.14
N PRO A 669 2.20 7.19 -29.33
CA PRO A 669 2.56 7.83 -30.58
C PRO A 669 1.79 9.14 -30.85
N ASN A 670 2.40 10.05 -31.62
CA ASN A 670 1.84 11.33 -32.08
C ASN A 670 1.46 12.31 -30.95
N LEU A 671 2.28 12.39 -29.90
CA LEU A 671 2.05 13.31 -28.77
C LEU A 671 2.05 14.79 -29.18
N ASN A 672 2.70 15.12 -30.29
CA ASN A 672 2.74 16.46 -30.86
C ASN A 672 1.35 16.97 -31.31
N LEU A 673 0.37 16.08 -31.53
CA LEU A 673 -0.99 16.45 -31.90
C LEU A 673 -1.84 16.93 -30.71
N ILE A 674 -1.42 16.64 -29.47
CA ILE A 674 -2.08 17.14 -28.27
C ILE A 674 -1.69 18.60 -28.09
N LEU A 675 -2.56 19.55 -28.39
CA LEU A 675 -2.20 20.98 -28.33
C LEU A 675 -1.92 21.45 -26.88
N PRO A 676 -1.09 22.48 -26.65
CA PRO A 676 -0.92 23.06 -25.31
C PRO A 676 -2.26 23.52 -24.70
N ASN A 677 -2.34 23.49 -23.36
CA ASN A 677 -3.54 23.82 -22.58
C ASN A 677 -4.77 22.96 -22.96
N THR A 678 -4.55 21.66 -23.16
CA THR A 678 -5.61 20.71 -23.51
C THR A 678 -6.01 19.86 -22.31
N LEU A 679 -7.31 19.72 -22.12
CA LEU A 679 -7.93 18.72 -21.26
C LEU A 679 -8.72 17.74 -22.14
N SER A 680 -8.40 16.46 -22.08
CA SER A 680 -9.03 15.44 -22.94
C SER A 680 -9.04 14.06 -22.30
N LEU A 681 -9.66 13.09 -22.97
CA LEU A 681 -9.80 11.71 -22.50
C LEU A 681 -9.18 10.72 -23.49
N MET A 682 -8.55 9.68 -22.96
CA MET A 682 -7.98 8.55 -23.69
C MET A 682 -8.41 7.23 -23.04
N VAL A 683 -8.23 6.13 -23.75
CA VAL A 683 -8.47 4.78 -23.23
C VAL A 683 -7.19 3.98 -23.11
N THR A 684 -7.15 3.09 -22.13
CA THR A 684 -6.04 2.17 -21.92
C THR A 684 -6.06 1.05 -22.95
N ASN A 685 -4.92 0.78 -23.59
CA ASN A 685 -4.73 -0.36 -24.48
C ASN A 685 -4.17 -1.56 -23.70
N GLN A 686 -5.06 -2.38 -23.15
CA GLN A 686 -4.66 -3.52 -22.32
C GLN A 686 -3.81 -4.57 -23.08
N PRO A 687 -4.17 -4.98 -24.32
CA PRO A 687 -3.33 -5.88 -25.11
C PRO A 687 -1.89 -5.39 -25.30
N PHE A 688 -1.68 -4.08 -25.50
CA PHE A 688 -0.35 -3.49 -25.57
C PHE A 688 0.42 -3.67 -24.25
N ILE A 689 -0.22 -3.35 -23.12
CA ILE A 689 0.41 -3.43 -21.80
C ILE A 689 0.81 -4.88 -21.49
N GLU A 690 -0.08 -5.83 -21.75
CA GLU A 690 0.18 -7.26 -21.55
C GLU A 690 1.33 -7.74 -22.44
N ALA A 691 1.32 -7.43 -23.74
CA ALA A 691 2.38 -7.84 -24.64
C ALA A 691 3.74 -7.24 -24.26
N TYR A 692 3.78 -5.95 -23.92
CA TYR A 692 4.97 -5.28 -23.39
C TYR A 692 5.49 -5.97 -22.12
N MET A 693 4.60 -6.27 -21.18
CA MET A 693 4.96 -6.95 -19.94
C MET A 693 5.46 -8.37 -20.16
N VAL A 694 4.86 -9.13 -21.08
CA VAL A 694 5.34 -10.47 -21.44
C VAL A 694 6.77 -10.39 -21.96
N GLY A 695 7.06 -9.45 -22.87
CA GLY A 695 8.41 -9.29 -23.42
C GLY A 695 9.44 -8.91 -22.36
N LEU A 696 9.08 -7.99 -21.47
CA LEU A 696 9.91 -7.54 -20.36
C LEU A 696 10.22 -8.70 -19.40
N ASN A 697 9.21 -9.45 -18.97
CA ASN A 697 9.41 -10.61 -18.11
C ASN A 697 10.17 -11.73 -18.84
N HIS A 698 9.91 -11.98 -20.12
CA HIS A 698 10.64 -12.98 -20.90
C HIS A 698 12.14 -12.70 -20.91
N GLU A 699 12.57 -11.48 -21.28
CA GLU A 699 14.00 -11.17 -21.32
C GLU A 699 14.65 -11.19 -19.94
N PHE A 700 13.97 -10.68 -18.91
CA PHE A 700 14.56 -10.69 -17.58
C PHE A 700 14.68 -12.09 -16.98
N MET A 701 13.72 -12.98 -17.24
CA MET A 701 13.82 -14.38 -16.79
C MET A 701 14.95 -15.13 -17.52
N ARG A 702 15.27 -14.75 -18.77
CA ARG A 702 16.45 -15.23 -19.49
C ARG A 702 17.74 -14.71 -18.85
N GLU A 703 17.79 -13.43 -18.50
CA GLU A 703 18.97 -12.83 -17.84
C GLU A 703 19.18 -13.41 -16.43
N LEU A 704 18.12 -13.63 -15.66
CA LEU A 704 18.19 -14.31 -14.36
C LEU A 704 18.81 -15.70 -14.48
N LEU A 705 18.38 -16.49 -15.47
CA LEU A 705 18.97 -17.81 -15.73
C LEU A 705 20.44 -17.69 -16.13
N TRP A 706 20.78 -16.76 -17.03
CA TRP A 706 22.15 -16.50 -17.47
C TRP A 706 23.08 -16.13 -16.31
N ARG A 707 22.56 -15.38 -15.33
CA ARG A 707 23.28 -14.98 -14.10
C ARG A 707 23.19 -16.01 -12.96
N GLU A 708 22.77 -17.24 -13.26
CA GLU A 708 22.63 -18.37 -12.30
C GLU A 708 21.65 -18.14 -11.13
N TYR A 709 20.75 -17.16 -11.26
CA TYR A 709 19.68 -16.94 -10.30
C TYR A 709 18.78 -18.19 -10.22
N PRO A 710 18.35 -18.66 -9.02
CA PRO A 710 17.50 -19.83 -8.85
C PRO A 710 16.09 -19.56 -9.38
N THR A 711 15.88 -19.68 -10.69
CA THR A 711 14.59 -19.47 -11.33
C THR A 711 14.22 -20.64 -12.23
N ASP A 712 12.91 -20.88 -12.37
CA ASP A 712 12.32 -21.81 -13.33
C ASP A 712 11.89 -21.12 -14.63
N GLN A 713 12.20 -19.82 -14.78
CA GLN A 713 11.81 -18.96 -15.91
C GLN A 713 10.30 -18.69 -16.05
N ARG A 714 9.47 -19.13 -15.10
CA ARG A 714 8.01 -18.99 -15.16
C ARG A 714 7.46 -17.82 -14.34
N GLY A 715 8.23 -17.36 -13.36
CA GLY A 715 7.86 -16.21 -12.53
C GLY A 715 7.64 -14.93 -13.34
N THR A 716 6.92 -13.98 -12.75
CA THR A 716 6.62 -12.68 -13.37
C THR A 716 7.16 -11.54 -12.49
N PRO A 717 8.45 -11.20 -12.61
CA PRO A 717 9.06 -10.14 -11.82
C PRO A 717 8.43 -8.75 -11.95
N PHE A 718 7.97 -8.40 -13.14
CA PHE A 718 7.41 -7.09 -13.45
C PHE A 718 5.92 -7.21 -13.69
N ARG A 719 5.14 -6.61 -12.79
CA ARG A 719 3.67 -6.63 -12.85
C ARG A 719 3.06 -5.22 -12.74
N GLN A 720 3.88 -4.17 -12.69
CA GLN A 720 3.42 -2.78 -12.54
C GLN A 720 3.81 -1.97 -13.77
N PHE A 721 2.85 -1.69 -14.63
CA PHE A 721 3.01 -0.82 -15.77
C PHE A 721 2.89 0.63 -15.32
N TRP A 722 1.81 0.95 -14.62
CA TRP A 722 1.48 2.30 -14.20
C TRP A 722 2.07 2.64 -12.83
N LYS A 723 2.35 3.92 -12.58
CA LYS A 723 2.70 4.38 -11.23
C LYS A 723 1.44 4.46 -10.38
N PRO A 724 1.31 3.63 -9.34
CA PRO A 724 0.11 3.62 -8.50
C PRO A 724 -0.01 4.94 -7.75
N ILE A 725 -1.25 5.42 -7.59
CA ILE A 725 -1.58 6.47 -6.63
C ILE A 725 -2.08 5.77 -5.37
N GLY A 726 -1.67 6.25 -4.19
CA GLY A 726 -2.12 5.68 -2.93
C GLY A 726 -3.64 5.81 -2.82
N ASP A 727 -4.33 4.69 -2.71
CA ASP A 727 -5.77 4.64 -2.53
C ASP A 727 -6.11 4.58 -1.03
N THR A 728 -6.98 5.49 -0.59
CA THR A 728 -7.43 5.56 0.81
C THR A 728 -8.29 4.36 1.20
N GLN A 729 -8.95 3.69 0.23
CA GLN A 729 -9.81 2.53 0.50
C GLN A 729 -8.98 1.26 0.79
N THR A 730 -7.81 1.12 0.17
CA THR A 730 -6.91 -0.02 0.41
C THR A 730 -5.98 0.15 1.60
N ALA A 731 -5.86 1.35 2.18
CA ALA A 731 -4.98 1.65 3.31
C ALA A 731 -5.20 0.76 4.55
N ALA A 732 -6.40 0.21 4.73
CA ALA A 732 -6.74 -0.69 5.84
C ALA A 732 -6.33 -2.17 5.61
N LEU A 733 -5.97 -2.57 4.39
CA LEU A 733 -5.63 -3.97 4.06
C LEU A 733 -4.19 -4.33 4.52
N PRO A 734 -3.85 -5.62 4.69
CA PRO A 734 -2.46 -6.02 4.95
C PRO A 734 -1.52 -5.59 3.81
N PRO A 735 -0.26 -5.18 4.09
CA PRO A 735 0.66 -4.61 3.08
C PRO A 735 0.86 -5.46 1.82
N LYS A 736 0.87 -6.80 1.97
CA LYS A 736 1.01 -7.72 0.83
C LYS A 736 -0.20 -7.70 -0.10
N VAL A 737 -1.40 -7.59 0.45
CA VAL A 737 -2.65 -7.51 -0.32
C VAL A 737 -2.78 -6.14 -0.98
N GLN A 738 -2.35 -5.07 -0.30
CA GLN A 738 -2.27 -3.73 -0.89
C GLN A 738 -1.35 -3.72 -2.12
N ALA A 739 -0.14 -4.28 -1.98
CA ALA A 739 0.84 -4.34 -3.08
C ALA A 739 0.33 -5.15 -4.28
N GLU A 740 -0.42 -6.22 -4.04
CA GLU A 740 -1.02 -7.04 -5.09
C GLU A 740 -2.10 -6.27 -5.87
N LYS A 741 -2.98 -5.53 -5.18
CA LYS A 741 -4.00 -4.68 -5.83
C LYS A 741 -3.44 -3.54 -6.69
N GLN A 742 -2.16 -3.18 -6.48
CA GLN A 742 -1.47 -2.17 -7.27
C GLN A 742 -0.80 -2.74 -8.53
N LYS A 743 -0.89 -4.05 -8.78
CA LYS A 743 -0.37 -4.69 -9.98
C LYS A 743 -1.35 -4.53 -11.15
N ASP A 744 -0.80 -4.37 -12.35
CA ASP A 744 -1.54 -4.18 -13.60
C ASP A 744 -1.93 -5.50 -14.28
N ILE A 745 -1.15 -6.56 -14.04
CA ILE A 745 -1.39 -7.91 -14.56
C ILE A 745 -1.30 -8.98 -13.45
N PRO A 746 -2.09 -10.08 -13.53
CA PRO A 746 -1.86 -11.27 -12.73
C PRO A 746 -0.57 -11.99 -13.17
N PRO A 747 -0.04 -12.94 -12.38
CA PRO A 747 1.12 -13.73 -12.79
C PRO A 747 0.88 -14.42 -14.14
N ILE A 748 1.81 -14.25 -15.09
CA ILE A 748 1.61 -14.69 -16.50
C ILE A 748 1.49 -16.22 -16.58
N ASN A 749 2.17 -16.95 -15.69
CA ASN A 749 2.09 -18.40 -15.62
C ASN A 749 0.70 -18.93 -15.20
N GLU A 750 -0.19 -18.08 -14.71
CA GLU A 750 -1.53 -18.43 -14.27
C GLU A 750 -2.62 -18.12 -15.31
N TRP A 751 -2.31 -17.36 -16.36
CA TRP A 751 -3.29 -16.89 -17.35
C TRP A 751 -4.07 -18.05 -17.99
N LEU A 752 -3.39 -19.14 -18.36
CA LEU A 752 -4.03 -20.33 -18.94
C LEU A 752 -4.47 -21.38 -17.90
N LEU A 753 -4.03 -21.25 -16.64
CA LEU A 753 -4.27 -22.28 -15.60
C LEU A 753 -5.51 -21.97 -14.75
N ASN A 754 -5.70 -20.71 -14.38
CA ASN A 754 -6.67 -20.33 -13.36
C ASN A 754 -7.97 -19.77 -13.94
N ALA A 755 -7.97 -19.31 -15.20
CA ALA A 755 -9.12 -18.71 -15.86
C ALA A 755 -9.25 -19.22 -17.32
N PRO A 756 -9.79 -20.44 -17.54
CA PRO A 756 -9.87 -21.05 -18.87
C PRO A 756 -10.77 -20.28 -19.86
N GLU A 757 -11.57 -19.33 -19.39
CA GLU A 757 -12.38 -18.42 -20.22
C GLU A 757 -11.60 -17.18 -20.69
N LYS A 758 -10.44 -16.88 -20.07
CA LYS A 758 -9.60 -15.71 -20.34
C LYS A 758 -8.30 -16.13 -21.01
N ILE A 759 -8.40 -16.49 -22.29
CA ILE A 759 -7.28 -17.06 -23.05
C ILE A 759 -6.64 -16.06 -24.02
N HIS A 760 -7.23 -14.89 -24.22
CA HIS A 760 -6.81 -13.90 -25.22
C HIS A 760 -6.03 -12.75 -24.59
N LEU A 761 -5.22 -12.05 -25.39
CA LEU A 761 -4.61 -10.79 -24.96
C LEU A 761 -5.69 -9.72 -24.70
N GLY A 762 -5.58 -9.05 -23.56
CA GLY A 762 -6.52 -8.02 -23.09
C GLY A 762 -7.38 -8.48 -21.91
N ASP A 763 -7.50 -9.79 -21.68
CA ASP A 763 -8.39 -10.35 -20.65
C ASP A 763 -7.83 -10.27 -19.21
N HIS A 764 -6.53 -9.97 -19.08
CA HIS A 764 -5.75 -10.12 -17.84
C HIS A 764 -5.46 -8.79 -17.15
N ASN A 765 -6.37 -7.81 -17.24
CA ASN A 765 -6.26 -6.59 -16.43
C ASN A 765 -6.56 -6.88 -14.96
N HIS A 766 -5.57 -6.65 -14.09
CA HIS A 766 -5.68 -6.93 -12.66
C HIS A 766 -6.27 -5.78 -11.83
N ARG A 767 -6.41 -4.59 -12.41
CA ARG A 767 -6.96 -3.39 -11.74
C ARG A 767 -8.46 -3.19 -11.95
N LEU A 768 -9.07 -3.87 -12.92
CA LEU A 768 -10.50 -3.76 -13.19
C LEU A 768 -11.30 -4.42 -12.06
N THR A 769 -12.16 -3.63 -11.42
CA THR A 769 -13.10 -4.11 -10.39
C THR A 769 -14.50 -4.39 -10.94
N GLU A 770 -14.95 -3.65 -11.97
CA GLU A 770 -16.36 -3.71 -12.41
C GLU A 770 -16.62 -3.48 -13.92
N VAL A 771 -15.62 -3.06 -14.73
CA VAL A 771 -15.86 -2.52 -16.08
C VAL A 771 -15.23 -3.39 -17.18
N GLU A 772 -16.01 -3.83 -18.16
CA GLU A 772 -15.51 -4.63 -19.32
C GLU A 772 -14.81 -3.77 -20.39
N ASP A 773 -15.20 -2.50 -20.55
CA ASP A 773 -14.75 -1.60 -21.64
C ASP A 773 -13.44 -0.82 -21.36
N GLY A 774 -12.63 -1.26 -20.40
CA GLY A 774 -11.32 -0.68 -20.09
C GLY A 774 -11.32 0.58 -19.23
N LEU A 775 -10.11 1.06 -18.87
CA LEU A 775 -9.88 2.18 -17.95
C LEU A 775 -9.72 3.50 -18.72
N LEU A 776 -10.52 4.50 -18.35
CA LEU A 776 -10.48 5.85 -18.88
C LEU A 776 -9.32 6.66 -18.28
N VAL A 777 -8.64 7.44 -19.10
CA VAL A 777 -7.46 8.22 -18.73
C VAL A 777 -7.69 9.69 -19.06
N LEU A 778 -7.65 10.54 -18.04
CA LEU A 778 -7.66 12.00 -18.18
C LEU A 778 -6.27 12.49 -18.59
N VAL A 779 -6.21 13.21 -19.70
CA VAL A 779 -5.00 13.83 -20.24
C VAL A 779 -5.04 15.33 -19.96
N ILE A 780 -4.02 15.81 -19.27
CA ILE A 780 -3.82 17.24 -18.99
C ILE A 780 -2.49 17.66 -19.59
N ARG A 781 -2.56 18.57 -20.56
CA ARG A 781 -1.38 19.24 -21.12
C ARG A 781 -1.40 20.71 -20.77
N GLY A 782 -0.45 21.18 -19.95
CA GLY A 782 -0.30 22.60 -19.62
C GLY A 782 0.56 22.84 -18.38
N ASP A 783 0.85 24.11 -18.09
CA ASP A 783 1.74 24.51 -16.98
C ASP A 783 1.11 24.35 -15.59
N LEU A 784 -0.21 24.10 -15.51
CA LEU A 784 -0.95 23.97 -14.25
C LEU A 784 -0.28 22.98 -13.28
N LEU A 785 -0.05 21.74 -13.72
CA LEU A 785 0.49 20.69 -12.87
C LEU A 785 2.01 20.79 -12.66
N LYS A 786 2.68 21.59 -13.49
CA LYS A 786 4.09 21.95 -13.30
C LYS A 786 4.26 22.95 -12.15
N ARG A 787 3.36 23.94 -12.06
CA ARG A 787 3.38 24.98 -11.00
C ARG A 787 2.69 24.51 -9.72
N TYR A 788 1.62 23.73 -9.85
CA TYR A 788 0.84 23.16 -8.74
C TYR A 788 0.83 21.62 -8.79
N PRO A 789 1.95 20.95 -8.47
CA PRO A 789 2.04 19.48 -8.53
C PRO A 789 1.15 18.76 -7.50
N ASN A 790 0.70 19.47 -6.46
CA ASN A 790 -0.19 18.92 -5.43
C ASN A 790 -1.68 19.07 -5.75
N THR A 791 -2.03 19.52 -6.96
CA THR A 791 -3.44 19.68 -7.39
C THR A 791 -4.23 18.39 -7.14
N VAL A 792 -5.40 18.54 -6.53
CA VAL A 792 -6.31 17.42 -6.25
C VAL A 792 -7.16 17.18 -7.50
N ILE A 793 -7.14 15.95 -8.01
CA ILE A 793 -7.87 15.56 -9.21
C ILE A 793 -8.69 14.32 -8.89
N TYR A 794 -9.99 14.38 -9.13
CA TYR A 794 -10.92 13.26 -8.93
C TYR A 794 -12.09 13.34 -9.92
N ALA A 795 -12.85 12.25 -10.05
CA ALA A 795 -14.10 12.24 -10.80
C ALA A 795 -15.30 12.25 -9.85
N GLN A 796 -16.34 13.03 -10.15
CA GLN A 796 -17.57 13.10 -9.36
C GLN A 796 -18.80 12.98 -10.27
N GLN A 797 -19.81 12.23 -9.82
CA GLN A 797 -21.03 12.00 -10.59
C GLN A 797 -21.82 13.30 -10.80
N ALA A 798 -22.44 13.44 -11.97
CA ALA A 798 -23.31 14.56 -12.31
C ALA A 798 -24.73 14.40 -11.74
N GLN A 799 -25.38 15.52 -11.41
CA GLN A 799 -26.82 15.62 -11.12
C GLN A 799 -27.44 16.83 -11.82
N TRP A 800 -28.76 16.87 -11.93
CA TRP A 800 -29.46 18.07 -12.40
C TRP A 800 -29.50 19.16 -11.33
N GLY A 801 -29.16 20.39 -11.71
CA GLY A 801 -29.28 21.56 -10.86
C GLY A 801 -30.72 21.83 -10.42
N THR A 802 -30.85 22.25 -9.16
CA THR A 802 -32.12 22.60 -8.51
C THR A 802 -32.26 24.09 -8.24
N GLU A 803 -31.17 24.86 -8.34
CA GLU A 803 -31.18 26.30 -8.13
C GLU A 803 -31.66 27.05 -9.38
N PRO A 804 -32.24 28.26 -9.26
CA PRO A 804 -32.74 29.04 -10.40
C PRO A 804 -31.70 29.22 -11.51
N ASP A 805 -30.43 29.45 -11.15
CA ASP A 805 -29.35 29.77 -12.10
C ASP A 805 -28.75 28.52 -12.77
N SER A 806 -29.00 27.34 -12.20
CA SER A 806 -28.53 26.04 -12.71
C SER A 806 -29.69 25.11 -13.10
N LEU A 807 -30.91 25.65 -13.20
CA LEU A 807 -32.10 24.85 -13.46
C LEU A 807 -31.98 24.15 -14.83
N ASN A 808 -32.03 22.82 -14.81
CA ASN A 808 -31.83 21.95 -15.99
C ASN A 808 -30.40 21.91 -16.54
N ARG A 809 -29.41 22.40 -15.80
CA ARG A 809 -27.99 22.19 -16.10
C ARG A 809 -27.43 21.03 -15.28
N LEU A 810 -26.36 20.41 -15.76
CA LEU A 810 -25.64 19.43 -14.97
C LEU A 810 -24.71 20.13 -13.96
N VAL A 811 -24.76 19.69 -12.72
CA VAL A 811 -23.92 20.16 -11.61
C VAL A 811 -23.34 18.95 -10.87
N LEU A 812 -22.38 19.19 -9.98
CA LEU A 812 -21.85 18.15 -9.10
C LEU A 812 -22.94 17.62 -8.17
N VAL A 813 -22.98 16.29 -7.93
CA VAL A 813 -23.92 15.62 -7.00
C VAL A 813 -23.95 16.27 -5.61
N ASP A 814 -22.83 16.84 -5.19
CA ASP A 814 -22.73 17.54 -3.93
C ASP A 814 -21.79 18.73 -4.06
N THR A 815 -22.35 19.92 -3.89
CA THR A 815 -21.64 21.20 -3.83
C THR A 815 -21.28 21.61 -2.40
N THR A 816 -21.79 20.90 -1.39
CA THR A 816 -21.62 21.19 0.05
C THR A 816 -20.48 20.40 0.70
N GLY A 817 -19.99 19.34 0.04
CA GLY A 817 -18.88 18.49 0.51
C GLY A 817 -19.26 17.42 1.55
N GLN A 818 -20.55 17.15 1.77
CA GLN A 818 -21.05 16.11 2.66
C GLN A 818 -21.06 14.69 2.05
N ALA A 819 -21.25 14.55 0.73
CA ALA A 819 -21.28 13.28 0.00
C ALA A 819 -19.89 12.66 -0.24
N VAL A 820 -18.82 13.33 0.24
CA VAL A 820 -17.43 12.86 0.12
C VAL A 820 -17.12 11.66 1.03
N ALA A 821 -18.10 11.17 1.81
CA ALA A 821 -17.93 10.05 2.75
C ALA A 821 -18.33 8.69 2.18
N ASP A 822 -19.23 8.62 1.19
CA ASP A 822 -19.85 7.35 0.79
C ASP A 822 -18.99 6.56 -0.22
N GLY A 823 -18.01 7.20 -0.87
CA GLY A 823 -17.13 6.57 -1.87
C GLY A 823 -17.83 6.12 -3.16
N VAL A 824 -19.15 6.27 -3.25
CA VAL A 824 -19.99 5.88 -4.41
C VAL A 824 -20.00 6.97 -5.48
N HIS A 825 -20.15 8.24 -5.08
CA HIS A 825 -20.32 9.37 -6.00
C HIS A 825 -19.01 10.06 -6.39
N ILE A 826 -17.88 9.60 -5.84
CA ILE A 826 -16.54 10.14 -6.11
C ILE A 826 -15.60 8.98 -6.41
N LYS A 827 -14.94 9.03 -7.57
CA LYS A 827 -13.87 8.10 -7.95
C LYS A 827 -12.53 8.81 -7.91
N ASN A 828 -11.63 8.29 -7.07
CA ASN A 828 -10.24 8.74 -7.00
C ASN A 828 -9.42 8.14 -8.14
N PRO A 829 -8.34 8.80 -8.56
CA PRO A 829 -7.46 8.26 -9.59
C PRO A 829 -6.69 7.05 -9.07
N ILE A 830 -6.59 6.01 -9.91
CA ILE A 830 -5.98 4.71 -9.55
C ILE A 830 -4.48 4.65 -9.90
N TYR A 831 -4.05 5.44 -10.87
CA TYR A 831 -2.67 5.56 -11.29
C TYR A 831 -2.40 6.88 -12.01
N LYS A 832 -1.12 7.21 -12.18
CA LYS A 832 -0.67 8.31 -13.04
C LYS A 832 0.50 7.92 -13.92
N ALA A 833 0.65 8.63 -15.03
CA ALA A 833 1.86 8.69 -15.83
C ALA A 833 2.16 10.14 -16.21
N GLN A 834 3.44 10.48 -16.37
CA GLN A 834 3.89 11.81 -16.75
C GLN A 834 4.91 11.72 -17.87
N ILE A 835 4.84 12.66 -18.81
CA ILE A 835 5.85 12.89 -19.82
C ILE A 835 6.26 14.35 -19.74
N ASP A 836 7.53 14.61 -19.44
CA ASP A 836 8.05 15.97 -19.35
C ASP A 836 7.97 16.71 -20.70
N PRO A 837 7.69 18.02 -20.71
CA PRO A 837 7.60 18.90 -19.53
C PRO A 837 6.19 19.08 -18.93
N ASP A 838 5.12 18.78 -19.67
CA ASP A 838 3.77 19.29 -19.38
C ASP A 838 2.62 18.28 -19.56
N LEU A 839 2.89 17.02 -19.90
CA LEU A 839 1.87 16.00 -20.17
C LEU A 839 1.64 15.07 -18.98
N HIS A 840 0.40 15.03 -18.51
CA HIS A 840 -0.03 14.19 -17.39
C HIS A 840 -1.20 13.30 -17.82
N PHE A 841 -1.12 12.03 -17.44
CA PHE A 841 -2.11 10.99 -17.72
C PHE A 841 -2.60 10.42 -16.39
N ILE A 842 -3.90 10.50 -16.13
CA ILE A 842 -4.48 10.14 -14.83
C ILE A 842 -5.58 9.12 -15.06
N GLY A 843 -5.39 7.90 -14.56
CA GLY A 843 -6.31 6.79 -14.78
C GLY A 843 -7.46 6.75 -13.77
N PHE A 844 -8.66 6.45 -14.26
CA PHE A 844 -9.87 6.27 -13.47
C PHE A 844 -10.55 4.94 -13.81
N ASP A 845 -11.19 4.33 -12.81
CA ASP A 845 -12.05 3.16 -12.97
C ASP A 845 -13.42 3.57 -13.52
N LEU A 846 -13.46 4.06 -14.76
CA LEU A 846 -14.65 4.49 -15.50
C LEU A 846 -14.54 4.03 -16.94
N SER A 847 -15.65 3.62 -17.55
CA SER A 847 -15.74 3.46 -19.02
C SER A 847 -16.16 4.77 -19.71
N ILE A 848 -15.97 4.83 -21.03
CA ILE A 848 -16.46 5.96 -21.84
C ILE A 848 -17.99 6.15 -21.70
N PRO A 849 -18.85 5.12 -21.83
CA PRO A 849 -20.30 5.30 -21.68
C PRO A 849 -20.69 5.82 -20.29
N GLN A 850 -20.05 5.32 -19.23
CA GLN A 850 -20.29 5.78 -17.86
C GLN A 850 -19.88 7.25 -17.69
N ALA A 851 -18.68 7.62 -18.16
CA ALA A 851 -18.17 8.98 -18.00
C ALA A 851 -18.98 10.00 -18.83
N LYS A 852 -19.26 9.69 -20.10
CA LYS A 852 -20.00 10.58 -21.02
C LYS A 852 -21.45 10.78 -20.59
N GLY A 853 -22.10 9.72 -20.09
CA GLY A 853 -23.53 9.70 -19.80
C GLY A 853 -24.41 9.76 -21.05
N ASP A 854 -25.72 9.64 -20.85
CA ASP A 854 -26.71 9.59 -21.93
C ASP A 854 -27.31 10.97 -22.29
N VAL A 855 -26.80 12.03 -21.66
CA VAL A 855 -27.32 13.41 -21.80
C VAL A 855 -26.81 14.04 -23.09
N LYS A 856 -27.71 14.25 -24.06
CA LYS A 856 -27.36 14.92 -25.33
C LYS A 856 -27.27 16.43 -25.18
N GLU A 857 -28.29 17.04 -24.57
CA GLU A 857 -28.41 18.48 -24.37
C GLU A 857 -29.01 18.80 -22.99
N GLU A 858 -28.62 19.91 -22.40
CA GLU A 858 -29.11 20.36 -21.08
C GLU A 858 -30.43 21.13 -21.22
N THR A 859 -31.53 20.39 -21.39
CA THR A 859 -32.87 20.93 -21.57
C THR A 859 -33.87 20.32 -20.57
N ALA A 860 -34.97 21.02 -20.30
CA ALA A 860 -36.04 20.52 -19.45
C ALA A 860 -36.66 19.20 -19.98
N ALA A 861 -36.76 19.05 -21.31
CA ALA A 861 -37.26 17.84 -21.95
C ALA A 861 -36.34 16.65 -21.72
N GLU A 862 -35.02 16.86 -21.81
CA GLU A 862 -34.03 15.80 -21.58
C GLU A 862 -33.98 15.38 -20.11
N LYS A 863 -34.08 16.35 -19.18
CA LYS A 863 -34.21 16.08 -17.74
C LYS A 863 -35.43 15.20 -17.43
N GLN A 864 -36.56 15.45 -18.09
CA GLN A 864 -37.75 14.61 -17.96
C GLN A 864 -37.56 13.21 -18.55
N ARG A 865 -36.80 13.07 -19.64
CA ARG A 865 -36.54 11.79 -20.33
C ARG A 865 -35.62 10.87 -19.53
N LEU A 866 -34.50 11.40 -19.02
CA LEU A 866 -33.44 10.61 -18.36
C LEU A 866 -33.63 10.47 -16.84
N GLY A 867 -34.31 11.43 -16.20
CA GLY A 867 -34.30 11.53 -14.75
C GLY A 867 -32.87 11.69 -14.22
N ASN A 868 -32.51 10.98 -13.15
CA ASN A 868 -31.16 11.02 -12.55
C ASN A 868 -30.26 9.84 -12.98
N ASN A 869 -30.63 9.11 -14.03
CA ASN A 869 -29.91 7.92 -14.45
C ASN A 869 -28.82 8.27 -15.47
N ASN A 870 -27.62 7.70 -15.28
CA ASN A 870 -26.47 7.77 -16.19
C ASN A 870 -26.20 9.19 -16.75
N LEU A 871 -26.13 10.18 -15.87
CA LEU A 871 -25.90 11.58 -16.25
C LEU A 871 -24.45 11.90 -16.64
N GLY A 872 -23.53 10.96 -16.45
CA GLY A 872 -22.10 11.15 -16.68
C GLY A 872 -21.34 11.61 -15.44
N TRP A 873 -20.05 11.89 -15.64
CA TRP A 873 -19.11 12.28 -14.61
C TRP A 873 -18.38 13.58 -14.97
N PHE A 874 -18.14 14.39 -13.94
CA PHE A 874 -17.26 15.54 -13.99
C PHE A 874 -15.85 15.14 -13.54
N PHE A 875 -14.84 15.62 -14.27
CA PHE A 875 -13.47 15.62 -13.79
C PHE A 875 -13.21 16.93 -13.08
N VAL A 876 -12.90 16.84 -11.80
CA VAL A 876 -12.68 17.97 -10.91
C VAL A 876 -11.19 18.20 -10.73
N ILE A 877 -10.75 19.42 -10.94
CA ILE A 877 -9.39 19.91 -10.72
C ILE A 877 -9.49 20.96 -9.62
N GLN A 878 -8.86 20.69 -8.48
CA GLN A 878 -9.03 21.47 -7.27
C GLN A 878 -7.68 21.85 -6.65
N GLN A 879 -7.54 23.12 -6.27
CA GLN A 879 -6.41 23.60 -5.49
C GLN A 879 -6.45 23.03 -4.07
N VAL A 880 -5.31 22.70 -3.49
CA VAL A 880 -5.23 22.10 -2.13
C VAL A 880 -5.82 23.06 -1.09
N PRO A 881 -6.89 22.67 -0.36
CA PRO A 881 -7.53 23.58 0.59
C PRO A 881 -6.70 23.96 1.82
N GLY A 882 -5.67 23.17 2.14
CA GLY A 882 -4.84 23.32 3.35
C GLY A 882 -3.71 24.36 3.27
N GLU A 883 -3.51 25.02 2.13
CA GLU A 883 -2.53 26.10 2.00
C GLU A 883 -3.24 27.45 1.81
N PRO A 884 -3.73 28.10 2.88
CA PRO A 884 -4.49 29.34 2.76
C PRO A 884 -3.63 30.44 2.11
N ARG A 885 -4.22 31.13 1.12
CA ARG A 885 -3.62 32.27 0.42
C ARG A 885 -4.42 33.53 0.77
N PHE A 886 -3.73 34.67 0.78
CA PHE A 886 -4.34 35.97 1.03
C PHE A 886 -3.93 36.91 -0.09
N GLY A 887 -4.87 37.67 -0.64
CA GLY A 887 -4.61 38.53 -1.78
C GLY A 887 -5.89 38.92 -2.48
N LEU A 888 -5.72 39.50 -3.66
CA LEU A 888 -6.79 39.97 -4.52
C LEU A 888 -6.52 39.48 -5.94
N ASP A 889 -7.55 39.40 -6.76
CA ASP A 889 -7.36 39.07 -8.17
C ASP A 889 -6.66 40.21 -8.90
N ASP A 890 -5.93 39.93 -9.97
CA ASP A 890 -5.28 40.97 -10.78
C ASP A 890 -6.29 41.74 -11.63
N GLU A 891 -7.26 41.04 -12.22
CA GLU A 891 -8.28 41.61 -13.10
C GLU A 891 -9.68 41.60 -12.46
N ALA A 892 -10.57 42.46 -12.97
CA ALA A 892 -11.97 42.43 -12.55
C ALA A 892 -12.68 41.21 -13.15
N VAL A 893 -13.53 40.57 -12.35
CA VAL A 893 -14.25 39.36 -12.76
C VAL A 893 -15.19 39.66 -13.93
N THR A 894 -15.09 38.89 -15.01
CA THR A 894 -15.95 39.01 -16.21
C THR A 894 -17.38 38.50 -15.98
N ASN A 895 -17.56 37.56 -15.05
CA ASN A 895 -18.85 37.06 -14.57
C ASN A 895 -18.85 37.08 -13.03
N PRO A 896 -19.40 38.14 -12.39
CA PRO A 896 -19.24 38.33 -10.95
C PRO A 896 -19.95 37.23 -10.14
N SER A 897 -19.30 36.81 -9.06
CA SER A 897 -19.86 35.94 -8.03
C SER A 897 -21.09 36.59 -7.37
N PRO A 898 -22.08 35.79 -6.91
CA PRO A 898 -23.16 36.28 -6.05
C PRO A 898 -22.64 36.87 -4.73
N GLN A 899 -21.46 36.44 -4.26
CA GLN A 899 -20.84 36.97 -3.04
C GLN A 899 -20.01 38.21 -3.35
N LYS A 900 -20.27 39.29 -2.60
CA LYS A 900 -19.69 40.61 -2.83
C LYS A 900 -18.16 40.64 -2.79
N TRP A 901 -17.56 39.96 -1.80
CA TRP A 901 -16.13 40.03 -1.53
C TRP A 901 -15.28 39.19 -2.48
N ASP A 902 -15.86 38.13 -3.07
CA ASP A 902 -15.21 37.31 -4.10
C ASP A 902 -14.96 38.08 -5.42
N ASN A 903 -15.56 39.26 -5.58
CA ASN A 903 -15.41 40.11 -6.76
C ASN A 903 -14.32 41.19 -6.62
N LEU A 904 -13.51 41.13 -5.56
CA LEU A 904 -12.51 42.14 -5.22
C LEU A 904 -11.17 41.87 -5.96
N SER A 905 -10.62 42.89 -6.62
CA SER A 905 -9.36 42.80 -7.37
C SER A 905 -8.48 44.02 -7.09
N TRP A 906 -7.19 43.93 -7.40
CA TRP A 906 -6.24 45.04 -7.24
C TRP A 906 -6.67 46.31 -7.99
N ASN A 907 -7.39 46.16 -9.10
CA ASN A 907 -7.91 47.27 -9.91
C ASN A 907 -9.17 47.93 -9.33
N THR A 908 -9.87 47.30 -8.39
CA THR A 908 -11.05 47.92 -7.75
C THR A 908 -10.71 48.75 -6.53
N LEU A 909 -9.51 48.57 -5.95
CA LEU A 909 -9.00 49.41 -4.88
C LEU A 909 -8.68 50.82 -5.40
N GLY A 910 -9.14 51.86 -4.72
CA GLY A 910 -8.78 53.26 -5.03
C GLY A 910 -7.36 53.66 -4.63
N ASN A 911 -6.47 52.69 -4.48
CA ASN A 911 -5.09 52.91 -4.08
C ASN A 911 -4.26 53.36 -5.27
N THR A 912 -3.52 54.44 -5.07
CA THR A 912 -2.57 54.98 -6.06
C THR A 912 -1.13 54.51 -5.81
N GLN A 913 -0.91 53.79 -4.71
CA GLN A 913 0.38 53.29 -4.26
C GLN A 913 0.36 51.76 -4.16
N GLY A 914 1.53 51.15 -4.14
CA GLY A 914 1.71 49.69 -4.06
C GLY A 914 1.30 49.06 -2.73
N VAL A 915 0.84 49.83 -1.75
CA VAL A 915 0.41 49.36 -0.43
C VAL A 915 -1.04 49.72 -0.17
N ILE A 916 -1.79 48.83 0.47
CA ILE A 916 -3.20 49.05 0.79
C ILE A 916 -3.36 50.17 1.84
N ASP A 917 -4.03 51.26 1.46
CA ASP A 917 -4.49 52.33 2.37
C ASP A 917 -6.00 52.14 2.65
N MET A 918 -6.35 51.80 3.90
CA MET A 918 -7.73 51.46 4.27
C MET A 918 -8.66 52.67 4.25
N SER A 919 -8.12 53.90 4.18
CA SER A 919 -8.90 55.13 4.09
C SER A 919 -9.37 55.45 2.67
N LYS A 920 -8.85 54.77 1.65
CA LYS A 920 -9.22 55.01 0.26
C LYS A 920 -10.52 54.27 -0.10
N PRO A 921 -11.48 54.96 -0.75
CA PRO A 921 -12.70 54.29 -1.23
C PRO A 921 -12.38 53.36 -2.40
N PHE A 922 -13.23 52.35 -2.62
CA PHE A 922 -13.18 51.56 -3.84
C PHE A 922 -13.47 52.44 -5.07
N VAL A 923 -12.80 52.17 -6.19
CA VAL A 923 -13.00 52.89 -7.46
C VAL A 923 -14.41 52.65 -8.01
N GLN A 924 -14.96 51.45 -7.76
CA GLN A 924 -16.29 51.04 -8.17
C GLN A 924 -17.01 50.28 -7.06
N SER A 925 -18.34 50.35 -7.04
CA SER A 925 -19.16 49.56 -6.12
C SER A 925 -19.09 48.09 -6.47
N LEU A 926 -18.78 47.24 -5.48
CA LEU A 926 -18.79 45.78 -5.63
C LEU A 926 -20.23 45.27 -5.75
N THR A 927 -20.46 44.39 -6.72
CA THR A 927 -21.74 43.69 -6.94
C THR A 927 -21.82 42.43 -6.10
N GLY A 928 -23.02 42.05 -5.64
CA GLY A 928 -23.27 40.82 -4.90
C GLY A 928 -23.88 41.04 -3.51
N GLN A 929 -24.32 39.96 -2.87
CA GLN A 929 -24.78 39.96 -1.49
C GLN A 929 -23.58 39.92 -0.53
N ASN A 930 -23.76 40.51 0.65
CA ASN A 930 -22.82 40.40 1.78
C ASN A 930 -23.40 39.37 2.77
N PRO A 931 -23.20 38.05 2.54
CA PRO A 931 -23.89 37.01 3.31
C PRO A 931 -23.53 37.00 4.79
N ASP A 932 -22.33 37.46 5.15
CA ASP A 932 -21.77 37.30 6.50
C ASP A 932 -21.71 38.61 7.31
N ALA A 933 -22.32 39.69 6.79
CA ALA A 933 -22.25 41.03 7.39
C ALA A 933 -20.82 41.52 7.70
N VAL A 934 -19.84 41.01 6.93
CA VAL A 934 -18.43 41.39 7.04
C VAL A 934 -18.21 42.67 6.24
N ASP A 935 -17.57 43.68 6.84
CA ASP A 935 -17.37 44.99 6.24
C ASP A 935 -15.89 45.35 6.09
N TRP A 936 -15.58 46.16 5.08
CA TRP A 936 -14.23 46.69 4.90
C TRP A 936 -13.90 47.72 5.99
N ASN A 937 -12.66 47.73 6.48
CA ASN A 937 -12.19 48.69 7.48
C ASN A 937 -12.98 48.68 8.81
N THR A 938 -13.29 47.49 9.34
CA THR A 938 -13.91 47.30 10.66
C THR A 938 -12.90 46.74 11.66
N GLN A 939 -12.52 45.48 11.49
CA GLN A 939 -11.57 44.70 12.31
C GLN A 939 -10.69 43.80 11.42
N SER A 940 -9.56 43.32 11.96
CA SER A 940 -8.59 42.55 11.17
C SER A 940 -9.07 41.14 10.79
N ALA A 941 -9.98 40.53 11.57
CA ALA A 941 -10.61 39.27 11.20
C ALA A 941 -11.46 39.41 9.93
N ASP A 942 -12.23 40.49 9.82
CA ASP A 942 -13.05 40.82 8.65
C ASP A 942 -12.14 41.01 7.43
N LEU A 943 -11.02 41.72 7.58
CA LEU A 943 -10.06 41.90 6.50
C LEU A 943 -9.39 40.58 6.10
N ALA A 944 -9.03 39.73 7.06
CA ALA A 944 -8.50 38.40 6.77
C ALA A 944 -9.52 37.55 5.99
N TYR A 945 -10.80 37.62 6.34
CA TYR A 945 -11.88 36.94 5.61
C TYR A 945 -12.03 37.48 4.17
N ILE A 946 -12.02 38.80 3.99
CA ILE A 946 -12.15 39.44 2.68
C ILE A 946 -10.96 39.10 1.77
N LEU A 947 -9.75 39.10 2.33
CA LEU A 947 -8.52 38.81 1.58
C LEU A 947 -8.26 37.31 1.41
N PHE A 948 -9.00 36.43 2.12
CA PHE A 948 -8.80 35.00 2.05
C PHE A 948 -9.21 34.47 0.67
N GLN A 949 -8.25 33.92 -0.04
CA GLN A 949 -8.44 33.37 -1.38
C GLN A 949 -8.95 31.95 -1.26
N LYS A 950 -10.22 31.75 -1.65
CA LYS A 950 -10.88 30.44 -1.59
C LYS A 950 -10.18 29.49 -2.56
N PRO A 951 -9.94 28.21 -2.16
CA PRO A 951 -9.37 27.23 -3.06
C PRO A 951 -10.23 27.06 -4.31
N VAL A 952 -9.62 27.26 -5.47
CA VAL A 952 -10.32 27.19 -6.75
C VAL A 952 -10.63 25.74 -7.08
N MET A 953 -11.85 25.51 -7.56
CA MET A 953 -12.32 24.22 -8.03
C MET A 953 -12.95 24.39 -9.41
N VAL A 954 -12.49 23.62 -10.39
CA VAL A 954 -13.07 23.59 -11.73
C VAL A 954 -13.51 22.17 -12.04
N ALA A 955 -14.73 22.04 -12.52
CA ALA A 955 -15.32 20.77 -12.93
C ALA A 955 -15.61 20.81 -14.43
N VAL A 956 -15.10 19.82 -15.17
CA VAL A 956 -15.37 19.66 -16.61
C VAL A 956 -16.09 18.34 -16.83
N HIS A 957 -17.28 18.40 -17.44
CA HIS A 957 -18.04 17.19 -17.76
C HIS A 957 -17.36 16.38 -18.86
N ALA A 958 -17.33 15.05 -18.76
CA ALA A 958 -16.68 14.20 -19.76
C ALA A 958 -17.22 14.40 -21.18
N ARG A 959 -18.50 14.72 -21.32
CA ARG A 959 -19.15 15.05 -22.61
C ARG A 959 -18.44 16.16 -23.37
N GLU A 960 -17.87 17.14 -22.67
CA GLU A 960 -17.16 18.26 -23.31
C GLU A 960 -15.86 17.82 -24.00
N MET A 961 -15.30 16.66 -23.60
CA MET A 961 -14.10 16.05 -24.15
C MET A 961 -14.39 14.86 -25.09
N LEU A 962 -15.68 14.54 -25.30
CA LEU A 962 -16.16 13.41 -26.10
C LEU A 962 -17.31 13.81 -27.04
N LYS A 963 -17.31 15.06 -27.50
CA LYS A 963 -18.38 15.66 -28.31
C LYS A 963 -18.56 14.91 -29.63
N ASN A 964 -17.45 14.66 -30.31
CA ASN A 964 -17.45 14.01 -31.63
C ASN A 964 -17.48 12.47 -31.57
N LEU A 965 -17.51 11.87 -30.38
CA LEU A 965 -17.68 10.43 -30.26
C LEU A 965 -19.14 10.05 -30.55
N VAL A 966 -19.41 9.53 -31.74
CA VAL A 966 -20.72 8.92 -32.07
C VAL A 966 -20.82 7.61 -31.29
N ALA A 967 -21.94 7.37 -30.61
CA ALA A 967 -22.17 6.07 -29.96
C ALA A 967 -22.07 4.97 -31.02
N PRO A 968 -21.35 3.86 -30.76
CA PRO A 968 -21.18 2.76 -31.71
C PRO A 968 -22.52 2.16 -32.16
#